data_AF-A0A4Z2DC50-F1
#
_entry.id   AF-A0A4Z2DC50-F1
#
_cell.length_a   1.000
_cell.length_b   1.000
_cell.length_c   1.000
_cell.angle_alpha   90.00
_cell.angle_beta   90.00
_cell.angle_gamma   90.00
#
_symmetry.space_group_name_H-M   'P 1'
#
loop_
_entity.id
_entity.type
_entity.pdbx_description
1 polymer ?
#
loop_
_entity_poly.entity_id
_entity_poly.type
_entity_poly.pdbx_seq_one_letter_code
_entity_poly.pdbx_strand_id
1 'polypeptide(L)'
;MYCQFFIIYVCATAFTSDNVNILLIDYFGILLLSLLLSYPFSKMTTNLIFLVLYFTFPGVYLGDNRVSVTLVPKWKNTPLLSEASEYVARESNSAFWRFLDFILEDLDFMKTNLMTSGEDHLLMSNNRLLEKRVKELAIQAINVSNLKSGSLEIHNQLYTLSVSSRMFSPTVEMSHQLALTDASYLLNCSRESVVYELASRTSGVAWVLLGIEAVFSIDKLKESIKNFGNPISQPTLFPLEKVYMSPKDTSNNIPTVILYGDLSHYKFYSWYKTLKSLSDDGLCNFAFRHYFQDRNLSETNLNGYGVELALKSTEYKAMDDTKSEESDNVAAKETDKIFDIPIVAGFNFTQLQNNYPELTKELNEFHSHLLSTDDELRPLKAWQFRDLSLQACQVVMDAFLSNTKQEGFIGSYISSGLWKLRDISQNLPARASRLVNINVNPSLRTESSRNQYILSRTLGIQPRQSLLLLNGILLSPSVDIFALLDVIRHESKTMSQLHHLGIPGPNISQLVVDYGSSSDSSAENTNDVNIPGSRHSLSNKFVLDLSNAPISYINNLESDPAYAYWPTSLHTLFSFDFSGGIRRLRKNLYNVILIIDPASSEGREMLKLTESFLLHMTAIRFGILWEVNPKVNSTGLILTRIYSYISSTITKSRESPFPVNIDGLGSPGSMAALSFLTEIYANADKETNQLSLDLIQRKFEKFFPSADSEDIFAPAPGSSDYDNEVSSHNEFLIRSGLRSIKKFPLILFNGIILDNEGIRKLGGFEDAVVTLCMEELMRIQSAVFQGQMSDSNSIFDLYQKTTTIVPRFNMRLLYNKKKDNSIHGSVTSSKYINLDGYSIQKNTSNENVSNPQSLKSFVNQMRYFQKGDLEASIRPVTMWVVVGDLDLLVDSSLSDEDRFSLQMDLKLALNALTFLRSGHSTKGIRISFIYNPSKLTEVKSASWLTRALYLVGYPVNTSSSNEITRRKYADQMPARNLLYAW
;
A
#
# COMPACT_ATOMS: atom_id res chain seq x y z
N MET A 1 23.93 -68.30 38.76
CA MET A 1 25.12 -67.60 38.23
C MET A 1 25.48 -67.97 36.78
N TYR A 2 24.54 -68.44 35.94
CA TYR A 2 24.82 -68.69 34.50
C TYR A 2 23.71 -68.30 33.52
N CYS A 3 22.65 -67.60 33.96
CA CYS A 3 21.64 -66.99 33.07
C CYS A 3 21.74 -65.46 32.98
N GLN A 4 22.77 -64.85 33.57
CA GLN A 4 22.87 -63.39 33.72
C GLN A 4 23.72 -62.70 32.65
N PHE A 5 24.44 -63.46 31.80
CA PHE A 5 25.38 -62.89 30.83
C PHE A 5 24.80 -62.65 29.42
N PHE A 6 23.63 -63.22 29.09
CA PHE A 6 23.07 -63.11 27.74
C PHE A 6 22.19 -61.87 27.51
N ILE A 7 21.76 -61.20 28.59
CA ILE A 7 20.91 -59.98 28.51
C ILE A 7 21.75 -58.70 28.39
N ILE A 8 23.04 -58.77 28.71
CA ILE A 8 23.94 -57.59 28.73
C ILE A 8 24.35 -57.15 27.32
N TYR A 9 24.35 -58.05 26.33
CA TYR A 9 24.87 -57.72 24.99
C TYR A 9 23.82 -57.15 24.01
N VAL A 10 22.52 -57.29 24.30
CA VAL A 10 21.44 -56.86 23.38
C VAL A 10 20.92 -55.45 23.68
N CYS A 11 21.19 -54.88 24.87
CA CYS A 11 20.70 -53.55 25.25
C CYS A 11 21.69 -52.39 25.00
N ALA A 12 22.86 -52.64 24.39
CA ALA A 12 23.92 -51.61 24.26
C ALA A 12 23.77 -50.69 23.03
N THR A 13 22.74 -50.82 22.20
CA THR A 13 22.63 -50.07 20.92
C THR A 13 21.40 -49.18 20.77
N ALA A 14 20.64 -48.94 21.84
CA ALA A 14 19.62 -47.90 21.83
C ALA A 14 19.39 -47.41 23.26
N PHE A 15 19.57 -46.12 23.50
CA PHE A 15 18.68 -45.23 24.26
C PHE A 15 19.43 -44.04 24.87
N THR A 16 18.90 -42.87 24.56
CA THR A 16 19.35 -41.51 24.87
C THR A 16 18.82 -41.02 26.23
N SER A 17 19.76 -40.66 27.09
CA SER A 17 19.83 -39.64 28.17
C SER A 17 18.66 -39.15 29.04
N ASP A 18 17.38 -39.52 28.90
CA ASP A 18 16.31 -38.87 29.72
C ASP A 18 15.61 -39.76 30.76
N ASN A 19 15.91 -41.06 30.83
CA ASN A 19 15.29 -41.99 31.79
C ASN A 19 16.15 -42.35 33.02
N VAL A 20 17.23 -41.60 33.29
CA VAL A 20 18.19 -41.95 34.34
C VAL A 20 17.63 -41.70 35.76
N ASN A 21 16.70 -40.77 35.94
CA ASN A 21 16.20 -40.41 37.28
C ASN A 21 15.10 -41.33 37.82
N ILE A 22 14.34 -42.02 36.96
CA ILE A 22 13.23 -42.89 37.40
C ILE A 22 13.76 -44.22 37.93
N LEU A 23 14.78 -44.79 37.29
CA LEU A 23 15.39 -46.05 37.71
C LEU A 23 16.26 -45.91 38.97
N LEU A 24 16.80 -44.72 39.26
CA LEU A 24 17.56 -44.45 40.49
C LEU A 24 16.66 -44.42 41.73
N ILE A 25 15.40 -43.97 41.58
CA ILE A 25 14.41 -43.91 42.67
C ILE A 25 13.91 -45.31 43.02
N ASP A 26 13.67 -46.16 42.03
CA ASP A 26 13.25 -47.55 42.24
C ASP A 26 14.37 -48.41 42.86
N TYR A 27 15.63 -48.21 42.44
CA TYR A 27 16.78 -48.91 43.02
C TYR A 27 17.04 -48.51 44.49
N PHE A 28 16.87 -47.22 44.83
CA PHE A 28 17.01 -46.77 46.22
C PHE A 28 15.85 -47.24 47.10
N GLY A 29 14.63 -47.30 46.57
CA GLY A 29 13.45 -47.80 47.27
C GLY A 29 13.60 -49.28 47.68
N ILE A 30 14.12 -50.13 46.79
CA ILE A 30 14.34 -51.55 47.05
C ILE A 30 15.49 -51.77 48.06
N LEU A 31 16.55 -50.96 47.98
CA LEU A 31 17.69 -51.03 48.90
C LEU A 31 17.30 -50.57 50.32
N LEU A 32 16.44 -49.55 50.45
CA LEU A 32 15.91 -49.08 51.73
C LEU A 32 14.94 -50.10 52.36
N LEU A 33 14.14 -50.80 51.54
CA LEU A 33 13.23 -51.86 51.99
C LEU A 33 14.01 -53.06 52.57
N SER A 34 15.17 -53.39 51.99
CA SER A 34 16.05 -54.45 52.51
C SER A 34 16.72 -54.09 53.84
N LEU A 35 17.00 -52.81 54.08
CA LEU A 35 17.60 -52.29 55.32
C LEU A 35 16.59 -52.21 56.47
N LEU A 36 15.30 -52.13 56.18
CA LEU A 36 14.21 -52.05 57.17
C LEU A 36 13.84 -53.40 57.80
N LEU A 37 14.16 -54.52 57.15
CA LEU A 37 13.90 -55.87 57.66
C LEU A 37 14.90 -56.34 58.74
N SER A 38 15.91 -55.53 59.07
CA SER A 38 17.06 -55.94 59.90
C SER A 38 17.16 -55.28 61.30
N TYR A 39 16.19 -54.50 61.77
CA TYR A 39 16.29 -53.80 63.08
C TYR A 39 15.04 -53.95 63.99
N PRO A 40 15.20 -53.98 65.33
CA PRO A 40 14.11 -54.29 66.25
C PRO A 40 13.19 -53.10 66.60
N PHE A 41 11.98 -53.46 67.02
CA PHE A 41 10.69 -52.76 67.03
C PHE A 41 10.53 -51.41 67.78
N SER A 42 11.55 -50.78 68.37
CA SER A 42 11.32 -49.64 69.28
C SER A 42 11.40 -48.24 68.66
N LYS A 43 11.77 -48.10 67.38
CA LYS A 43 11.85 -46.80 66.65
C LYS A 43 10.77 -46.60 65.59
N MET A 44 9.74 -47.46 65.59
CA MET A 44 8.76 -47.51 64.50
C MET A 44 7.79 -46.32 64.51
N THR A 45 7.52 -45.70 65.67
CA THR A 45 6.52 -44.62 65.81
C THR A 45 6.99 -43.27 65.27
N THR A 46 8.27 -42.92 65.42
CA THR A 46 8.83 -41.67 64.86
C THR A 46 8.98 -41.74 63.35
N ASN A 47 9.26 -42.92 62.80
CA ASN A 47 9.41 -43.13 61.36
C ASN A 47 8.05 -43.24 60.66
N LEU A 48 6.99 -43.68 61.36
CA LEU A 48 5.62 -43.67 60.81
C LEU A 48 5.07 -42.25 60.67
N ILE A 49 5.41 -41.34 61.60
CA ILE A 49 5.03 -39.92 61.50
C ILE A 49 5.75 -39.25 60.32
N PHE A 50 7.04 -39.56 60.11
CA PHE A 50 7.78 -39.09 58.93
C PHE A 50 7.23 -39.67 57.62
N LEU A 51 6.78 -40.93 57.63
CA LEU A 51 6.18 -41.58 56.46
C LEU A 51 4.80 -41.00 56.13
N VAL A 52 3.97 -40.68 57.13
CA VAL A 52 2.67 -40.00 56.93
C VAL A 52 2.86 -38.54 56.46
N LEU A 53 3.90 -37.84 56.93
CA LEU A 53 4.26 -36.51 56.42
C LEU A 53 4.81 -36.54 54.98
N TYR A 54 5.48 -37.63 54.59
CA TYR A 54 6.00 -37.79 53.24
C TYR A 54 4.91 -38.23 52.24
N PHE A 55 3.93 -39.04 52.68
CA PHE A 55 2.79 -39.46 51.87
C PHE A 55 1.65 -38.42 51.78
N THR A 56 1.65 -37.36 52.60
CA THR A 56 0.70 -36.23 52.50
C THR A 56 1.14 -35.15 51.50
N PHE A 57 2.33 -35.30 50.90
CA PHE A 57 2.74 -34.57 49.71
C PHE A 57 2.95 -35.53 48.52
N PRO A 58 1.89 -36.16 47.97
CA PRO A 58 1.92 -36.40 46.54
C PRO A 58 1.73 -35.00 45.93
N GLY A 59 2.85 -34.36 45.61
CA GLY A 59 2.82 -33.37 44.54
C GLY A 59 2.29 -34.11 43.32
N VAL A 60 0.97 -34.05 43.12
CA VAL A 60 0.34 -34.47 41.88
C VAL A 60 0.94 -33.55 40.83
N TYR A 61 2.03 -34.00 40.21
CA TYR A 61 2.39 -33.57 38.89
C TYR A 61 1.28 -34.10 37.99
N LEU A 62 0.16 -33.37 37.98
CA LEU A 62 -0.75 -33.34 36.85
C LEU A 62 0.16 -33.00 35.68
N GLY A 63 0.46 -34.03 34.87
CA GLY A 63 1.07 -33.85 33.57
C GLY A 63 0.12 -32.96 32.80
N ASP A 64 0.39 -31.67 32.84
CA ASP A 64 -0.38 -30.66 32.14
C ASP A 64 -0.19 -30.97 30.65
N ASN A 65 -1.22 -31.56 30.02
CA ASN A 65 -1.22 -31.92 28.60
C ASN A 65 -1.23 -30.63 27.76
N ARG A 66 -0.11 -29.93 27.73
CA ARG A 66 0.08 -28.66 27.02
C ARG A 66 0.65 -28.95 25.64
N VAL A 67 -0.07 -28.49 24.62
CA VAL A 67 0.44 -28.48 23.25
C VAL A 67 1.29 -27.23 23.08
N SER A 68 2.57 -27.38 22.74
CA SER A 68 3.46 -26.26 22.41
C SER A 68 3.79 -26.30 20.91
N VAL A 69 3.70 -25.14 20.27
CA VAL A 69 3.95 -24.99 18.83
C VAL A 69 4.89 -23.81 18.64
N THR A 70 6.06 -24.07 18.05
CA THR A 70 7.09 -23.08 17.75
C THR A 70 7.28 -22.98 16.23
N LEU A 71 7.43 -21.76 15.73
CA LEU A 71 7.74 -21.50 14.33
C LEU A 71 9.19 -21.03 14.19
N VAL A 72 9.94 -21.71 13.33
CA VAL A 72 11.37 -21.46 13.10
C VAL A 72 11.61 -21.12 11.62
N PRO A 73 12.38 -20.06 11.29
CA PRO A 73 12.72 -19.74 9.92
C PRO A 73 13.89 -20.58 9.40
N LYS A 74 14.10 -20.56 8.08
CA LYS A 74 15.24 -21.24 7.45
C LYS A 74 16.59 -20.57 7.72
N TRP A 75 16.61 -19.30 8.15
CA TRP A 75 17.84 -18.56 8.42
C TRP A 75 18.24 -18.65 9.91
N LYS A 76 19.54 -18.43 10.16
CA LYS A 76 20.12 -18.52 11.51
C LYS A 76 19.82 -17.29 12.36
N ASN A 77 20.10 -17.37 13.66
CA ASN A 77 19.87 -16.26 14.58
C ASN A 77 20.67 -15.00 14.22
N THR A 78 19.96 -13.86 14.22
CA THR A 78 20.49 -12.52 13.97
C THR A 78 20.80 -11.81 15.28
N PRO A 79 21.98 -11.17 15.42
CA PRO A 79 22.31 -10.42 16.63
C PRO A 79 21.34 -9.26 16.87
N LEU A 80 20.87 -9.11 18.11
CA LEU A 80 19.89 -8.11 18.48
C LEU A 80 20.38 -6.67 18.22
N LEU A 81 21.68 -6.42 18.39
CA LEU A 81 22.30 -5.13 18.08
C LEU A 81 22.12 -4.74 16.60
N SER A 82 22.23 -5.73 15.70
CA SER A 82 22.03 -5.50 14.27
C SER A 82 20.56 -5.21 13.95
N GLU A 83 19.62 -5.96 14.54
CA GLU A 83 18.18 -5.68 14.40
C GLU A 83 17.79 -4.30 14.95
N ALA A 84 18.35 -3.92 16.11
CA ALA A 84 18.14 -2.60 16.70
C ALA A 84 18.67 -1.48 15.80
N SER A 85 19.83 -1.69 15.18
CA SER A 85 20.41 -0.72 14.24
C SER A 85 19.53 -0.51 13.00
N GLU A 86 18.90 -1.57 12.50
CA GLU A 86 17.97 -1.47 11.35
C GLU A 86 16.66 -0.77 11.74
N TYR A 87 16.16 -0.98 12.96
CA TYR A 87 15.03 -0.20 13.47
C TYR A 87 15.33 1.29 13.46
N VAL A 88 16.50 1.70 13.99
CA VAL A 88 16.91 3.12 14.02
C VAL A 88 17.11 3.67 12.60
N ALA A 89 17.72 2.89 11.70
CA ALA A 89 17.90 3.27 10.30
C ALA A 89 16.58 3.50 9.57
N ARG A 90 15.55 2.70 9.89
CA ARG A 90 14.21 2.82 9.32
C ARG A 90 13.54 4.14 9.70
N GLU A 91 13.76 4.62 10.92
CA GLU A 91 13.25 5.93 11.38
C GLU A 91 13.98 7.08 10.69
N SER A 92 15.32 7.08 10.71
CA SER A 92 16.12 7.99 9.90
C SER A 92 17.55 7.49 9.65
N ASN A 93 18.06 7.73 8.45
CA ASN A 93 19.45 7.43 8.09
C ASN A 93 20.46 8.21 8.97
N SER A 94 20.15 9.45 9.36
CA SER A 94 21.01 10.21 10.27
C SER A 94 21.05 9.63 11.69
N ALA A 95 19.93 9.09 12.19
CA ALA A 95 19.91 8.45 13.51
C ALA A 95 20.76 7.19 13.53
N PHE A 96 20.83 6.45 12.42
CA PHE A 96 21.70 5.27 12.32
C PHE A 96 23.18 5.62 12.58
N TRP A 97 23.72 6.66 11.92
CA TRP A 97 25.11 7.05 12.13
C TRP A 97 25.38 7.58 13.53
N ARG A 98 24.42 8.31 14.12
CA ARG A 98 24.50 8.74 15.53
C ARG A 98 24.48 7.56 16.50
N PHE A 99 23.68 6.54 16.21
CA PHE A 99 23.64 5.32 17.01
C PHE A 99 25.01 4.62 17.00
N LEU A 100 25.68 4.55 15.85
CA LEU A 100 27.05 4.03 15.77
C LEU A 100 28.06 4.89 16.53
N ASP A 101 27.91 6.23 16.50
CA ASP A 101 28.76 7.13 17.28
C ASP A 101 28.59 6.91 18.79
N PHE A 102 27.36 6.76 19.28
CA PHE A 102 27.13 6.45 20.70
C PHE A 102 27.65 5.09 21.11
N ILE A 103 27.55 4.08 20.24
CA ILE A 103 28.18 2.77 20.52
C ILE A 103 29.70 2.91 20.54
N LEU A 104 30.28 3.76 19.67
CA LEU A 104 31.72 4.03 19.64
C LEU A 104 32.20 4.65 20.96
N GLU A 105 31.39 5.50 21.60
CA GLU A 105 31.66 6.06 22.93
C GLU A 105 31.53 5.01 24.05
N ASP A 106 30.55 4.10 23.96
CA ASP A 106 30.27 3.05 24.95
C ASP A 106 31.00 1.71 24.67
N LEU A 107 32.04 1.69 23.82
CA LEU A 107 32.70 0.45 23.37
C LEU A 107 33.25 -0.43 24.50
N ASP A 108 33.73 0.19 25.59
CA ASP A 108 34.30 -0.55 26.72
C ASP A 108 33.22 -1.38 27.44
N PHE A 109 32.01 -0.85 27.59
CA PHE A 109 30.87 -1.56 28.17
C PHE A 109 30.37 -2.70 27.25
N MET A 110 30.38 -2.46 25.94
CA MET A 110 30.00 -3.47 24.95
C MET A 110 31.01 -4.62 24.92
N LYS A 111 32.31 -4.31 24.99
CA LYS A 111 33.39 -5.29 25.02
C LYS A 111 33.32 -6.21 26.24
N THR A 112 32.95 -5.70 27.42
CA THR A 112 32.83 -6.51 28.64
C THR A 112 31.64 -7.47 28.63
N ASN A 113 30.52 -7.08 28.01
CA ASN A 113 29.27 -7.85 28.04
C ASN A 113 29.07 -8.78 26.82
N LEU A 114 29.82 -8.58 25.73
CA LEU A 114 29.77 -9.43 24.53
C LEU A 114 30.75 -10.61 24.56
N MET A 115 31.77 -10.59 25.45
CA MET A 115 32.92 -11.54 25.43
C MET A 115 32.94 -12.59 26.55
N THR A 116 31.86 -12.79 27.31
CA THR A 116 31.83 -13.84 28.36
C THR A 116 31.32 -15.17 27.81
N SER A 117 32.24 -16.02 27.36
CA SER A 117 32.02 -17.44 27.08
C SER A 117 32.12 -18.28 28.38
N GLY A 118 31.22 -18.04 29.35
CA GLY A 118 31.23 -18.77 30.62
C GLY A 118 29.91 -18.72 31.38
N GLU A 119 29.36 -19.91 31.64
CA GLU A 119 28.22 -20.27 32.52
C GLU A 119 26.80 -19.71 32.19
N ASP A 120 25.87 -20.63 31.95
CA ASP A 120 24.51 -20.42 31.43
C ASP A 120 23.61 -19.49 32.26
N HIS A 121 23.85 -19.36 33.57
CA HIS A 121 23.03 -18.50 34.44
C HIS A 121 23.43 -17.00 34.42
N LEU A 122 24.71 -16.68 34.19
CA LEU A 122 25.21 -15.30 34.12
C LEU A 122 24.97 -14.67 32.72
N LEU A 123 24.86 -15.51 31.69
CA LEU A 123 24.53 -15.09 30.32
C LEU A 123 23.15 -14.43 30.24
N MET A 124 22.16 -14.92 31.00
CA MET A 124 20.79 -14.41 30.93
C MET A 124 20.64 -13.00 31.54
N SER A 125 21.37 -12.69 32.61
CA SER A 125 21.39 -11.35 33.23
C SER A 125 22.20 -10.34 32.40
N ASN A 126 23.34 -10.77 31.85
CA ASN A 126 24.20 -9.90 31.03
C ASN A 126 23.53 -9.54 29.71
N ASN A 127 22.83 -10.49 29.07
CA ASN A 127 22.03 -10.23 27.88
C ASN A 127 20.89 -9.24 28.15
N ARG A 128 20.19 -9.33 29.29
CA ARG A 128 19.14 -8.37 29.67
C ARG A 128 19.67 -6.95 29.91
N LEU A 129 20.84 -6.83 30.52
CA LEU A 129 21.51 -5.54 30.73
C LEU A 129 21.94 -4.92 29.40
N LEU A 130 22.51 -5.73 28.50
CA LEU A 130 22.88 -5.32 27.15
C LEU A 130 21.65 -4.90 26.34
N GLU A 131 20.57 -5.67 26.37
CA GLU A 131 19.28 -5.35 25.75
C GLU A 131 18.73 -3.99 26.21
N LYS A 132 18.77 -3.75 27.53
CA LYS A 132 18.33 -2.49 28.11
C LYS A 132 19.20 -1.32 27.66
N ARG A 133 20.53 -1.49 27.66
CA ARG A 133 21.45 -0.44 27.24
C ARG A 133 21.34 -0.12 25.75
N VAL A 134 21.27 -1.14 24.90
CA VAL A 134 21.06 -0.99 23.45
C VAL A 134 19.75 -0.26 23.16
N LYS A 135 18.68 -0.60 23.90
CA LYS A 135 17.41 0.13 23.83
C LYS A 135 17.60 1.62 24.16
N GLU A 136 18.25 1.95 25.28
CA GLU A 136 18.51 3.35 25.68
C GLU A 136 19.27 4.12 24.60
N LEU A 137 20.33 3.54 24.04
CA LEU A 137 21.13 4.16 22.97
C LEU A 137 20.32 4.36 21.68
N ALA A 138 19.49 3.38 21.30
CA ALA A 138 18.64 3.47 20.12
C ALA A 138 17.63 4.62 20.25
N ILE A 139 17.01 4.77 21.43
CA ILE A 139 16.05 5.83 21.72
C ILE A 139 16.74 7.21 21.73
N GLN A 140 17.94 7.32 22.29
CA GLN A 140 18.73 8.55 22.27
C GLN A 140 19.11 8.97 20.85
N ALA A 141 19.48 8.01 19.99
CA ALA A 141 19.82 8.29 18.59
C ALA A 141 18.65 8.87 17.78
N ILE A 142 17.42 8.44 18.07
CA ILE A 142 16.20 8.95 17.45
C ILE A 142 15.87 10.36 17.98
N ASN A 143 16.13 10.63 19.27
CA ASN A 143 15.71 11.85 19.96
C ASN A 143 16.82 12.90 20.06
N VAL A 144 16.98 13.76 19.04
CA VAL A 144 17.99 14.85 19.09
C VAL A 144 17.48 16.23 19.50
N SER A 145 16.18 16.49 19.63
CA SER A 145 15.74 17.75 20.27
C SER A 145 14.23 17.83 20.47
N ASN A 146 13.79 18.10 21.71
CA ASN A 146 12.48 18.65 22.09
C ASN A 146 11.23 17.77 21.87
N LEU A 147 11.15 16.64 22.57
CA LEU A 147 9.91 15.89 22.66
C LEU A 147 9.47 15.69 24.12
N LYS A 148 8.19 15.98 24.39
CA LYS A 148 7.52 15.80 25.68
C LYS A 148 7.51 14.31 26.06
N SER A 149 7.41 14.01 27.35
CA SER A 149 7.45 12.65 27.92
C SER A 149 6.55 11.61 27.24
N GLY A 150 5.40 12.01 26.68
CA GLY A 150 4.43 11.08 26.07
C GLY A 150 4.87 10.45 24.73
N SER A 151 5.58 11.16 23.86
CA SER A 151 6.04 10.57 22.59
C SER A 151 7.20 9.60 22.82
N LEU A 152 8.01 9.81 23.85
CA LEU A 152 9.07 8.90 24.25
C LEU A 152 8.52 7.51 24.61
N GLU A 153 7.41 7.46 25.34
CA GLU A 153 6.79 6.21 25.75
C GLU A 153 6.29 5.38 24.56
N ILE A 154 5.71 6.03 23.55
CA ILE A 154 5.25 5.37 22.32
C ILE A 154 6.44 4.77 21.56
N HIS A 155 7.53 5.53 21.37
CA HIS A 155 8.72 5.00 20.69
C HIS A 155 9.36 3.86 21.47
N ASN A 156 9.34 3.92 22.81
CA ASN A 156 9.83 2.83 23.66
C ASN A 156 9.04 1.53 23.48
N GLN A 157 7.71 1.64 23.36
CA GLN A 157 6.83 0.49 23.15
C GLN A 157 6.97 -0.06 21.73
N LEU A 158 7.04 0.81 20.72
CA LEU A 158 7.24 0.42 19.31
C LEU A 158 8.59 -0.26 19.10
N TYR A 159 9.67 0.28 19.69
CA TYR A 159 10.98 -0.35 19.69
C TYR A 159 10.89 -1.76 20.27
N THR A 160 10.38 -1.88 21.51
CA THR A 160 10.30 -3.17 22.19
C THR A 160 9.46 -4.16 21.41
N LEU A 161 8.30 -3.76 20.89
CA LEU A 161 7.45 -4.63 20.10
C LEU A 161 8.14 -5.10 18.82
N SER A 162 8.78 -4.20 18.07
CA SER A 162 9.41 -4.53 16.79
C SER A 162 10.66 -5.41 16.91
N VAL A 163 11.46 -5.18 17.94
CA VAL A 163 12.63 -5.99 18.24
C VAL A 163 12.21 -7.34 18.83
N SER A 164 11.20 -7.37 19.71
CA SER A 164 10.64 -8.63 20.22
C SER A 164 9.98 -9.48 19.13
N SER A 165 9.39 -8.85 18.11
CA SER A 165 8.78 -9.55 16.97
C SER A 165 9.79 -9.96 15.90
N ARG A 166 11.09 -9.65 16.07
CA ARG A 166 12.17 -9.95 15.12
C ARG A 166 11.90 -9.40 13.70
N MET A 167 11.21 -8.27 13.60
CA MET A 167 10.77 -7.68 12.33
C MET A 167 11.93 -7.40 11.36
N PHE A 168 13.11 -7.05 11.88
CA PHE A 168 14.30 -6.70 11.09
C PHE A 168 15.28 -7.86 10.89
N SER A 169 14.97 -9.06 11.40
CA SER A 169 15.81 -10.24 11.14
C SER A 169 15.96 -10.54 9.64
N PRO A 170 14.89 -10.48 8.81
CA PRO A 170 15.01 -10.70 7.36
C PRO A 170 15.86 -9.66 6.64
N THR A 171 15.84 -8.39 7.07
CA THR A 171 16.64 -7.33 6.43
C THR A 171 18.13 -7.50 6.74
N VAL A 172 18.44 -7.88 7.97
CA VAL A 172 19.82 -8.23 8.38
C VAL A 172 20.31 -9.43 7.57
N GLU A 173 19.49 -10.49 7.46
CA GLU A 173 19.83 -11.68 6.69
C GLU A 173 20.00 -11.39 5.19
N MET A 174 19.12 -10.56 4.60
CA MET A 174 19.26 -10.11 3.21
C MET A 174 20.61 -9.42 2.97
N SER A 175 20.99 -8.49 3.85
CA SER A 175 22.26 -7.77 3.71
C SER A 175 23.48 -8.70 3.85
N HIS A 176 23.39 -9.72 4.71
CA HIS A 176 24.41 -10.74 4.83
C HIS A 176 24.52 -11.61 3.58
N GLN A 177 23.40 -12.05 3.01
CA GLN A 177 23.39 -12.84 1.78
C GLN A 177 23.96 -12.05 0.60
N LEU A 178 23.66 -10.74 0.53
CA LEU A 178 24.26 -9.84 -0.45
C LEU A 178 25.79 -9.74 -0.28
N ALA A 179 26.28 -9.65 0.96
CA ALA A 179 27.71 -9.65 1.24
C ALA A 179 28.38 -10.92 0.69
N LEU A 180 27.75 -12.09 0.88
CA LEU A 180 28.26 -13.36 0.37
C LEU A 180 28.19 -13.46 -1.17
N THR A 181 27.15 -12.92 -1.80
CA THR A 181 27.05 -12.92 -3.27
C THR A 181 28.09 -12.00 -3.90
N ASP A 182 28.29 -10.81 -3.34
CA ASP A 182 29.30 -9.87 -3.82
C ASP A 182 30.69 -10.47 -3.65
N ALA A 183 30.99 -11.02 -2.46
CA ALA A 183 32.26 -11.71 -2.22
C ALA A 183 32.46 -12.92 -3.16
N SER A 184 31.40 -13.68 -3.47
CA SER A 184 31.49 -14.83 -4.39
C SER A 184 31.84 -14.42 -5.82
N TYR A 185 31.27 -13.30 -6.29
CA TYR A 185 31.57 -12.76 -7.62
C TYR A 185 33.01 -12.23 -7.70
N LEU A 186 33.46 -11.55 -6.64
CA LEU A 186 34.79 -10.93 -6.59
C LEU A 186 35.92 -11.95 -6.42
N LEU A 187 35.68 -13.02 -5.65
CA LEU A 187 36.66 -14.08 -5.39
C LEU A 187 36.56 -15.25 -6.40
N ASN A 188 35.52 -15.27 -7.22
CA ASN A 188 35.21 -16.37 -8.16
C ASN A 188 35.13 -17.75 -7.47
N CYS A 189 34.44 -17.79 -6.32
CA CYS A 189 34.32 -18.96 -5.46
C CYS A 189 32.85 -19.38 -5.26
N SER A 190 32.60 -20.64 -4.88
CA SER A 190 31.26 -21.11 -4.51
C SER A 190 30.79 -20.51 -3.18
N ARG A 191 29.48 -20.28 -2.99
CA ARG A 191 28.93 -19.64 -1.78
C ARG A 191 29.38 -20.28 -0.46
N GLU A 192 29.59 -21.59 -0.44
CA GLU A 192 30.05 -22.34 0.74
C GLU A 192 31.54 -22.15 1.02
N SER A 193 32.36 -22.04 -0.03
CA SER A 193 33.81 -21.81 0.10
C SER A 193 34.17 -20.35 0.40
N VAL A 194 33.31 -19.41 0.01
CA VAL A 194 33.49 -17.96 0.24
C VAL A 194 33.61 -17.62 1.73
N VAL A 195 32.85 -18.28 2.61
CA VAL A 195 32.93 -18.02 4.06
C VAL A 195 34.32 -18.38 4.60
N TYR A 196 34.90 -19.48 4.13
CA TYR A 196 36.24 -19.93 4.53
C TYR A 196 37.36 -19.09 3.89
N GLU A 197 37.19 -18.70 2.63
CA GLU A 197 38.09 -17.77 1.92
C GLU A 197 38.11 -16.38 2.57
N LEU A 198 36.95 -15.85 2.96
CA LEU A 198 36.87 -14.57 3.68
C LEU A 198 37.51 -14.68 5.06
N ALA A 199 37.25 -15.76 5.80
CA ALA A 199 37.85 -16.00 7.11
C ALA A 199 39.37 -16.16 7.06
N SER A 200 39.94 -16.67 5.96
CA SER A 200 41.38 -16.86 5.80
C SER A 200 42.13 -15.63 5.29
N ARG A 201 41.50 -14.78 4.46
CA ARG A 201 42.11 -13.55 3.91
C ARG A 201 41.97 -12.33 4.82
N THR A 202 40.98 -12.33 5.71
CA THR A 202 40.72 -11.22 6.64
C THR A 202 41.13 -11.61 8.05
N SER A 203 41.34 -10.62 8.93
CA SER A 203 41.20 -10.87 10.37
C SER A 203 39.73 -11.08 10.78
N GLY A 204 38.85 -11.39 9.81
CA GLY A 204 37.54 -12.00 9.97
C GLY A 204 36.32 -11.10 9.81
N VAL A 205 36.44 -9.83 10.20
CA VAL A 205 35.30 -9.12 10.80
C VAL A 205 34.65 -8.07 9.91
N ALA A 206 35.42 -7.40 9.06
CA ALA A 206 34.94 -6.34 8.18
C ALA A 206 35.81 -6.23 6.92
N TRP A 207 35.18 -5.85 5.81
CA TRP A 207 35.83 -5.63 4.51
C TRP A 207 35.06 -4.59 3.69
N VAL A 208 35.70 -4.05 2.66
CA VAL A 208 35.16 -2.93 1.89
C VAL A 208 35.09 -3.26 0.40
N LEU A 209 34.00 -2.87 -0.24
CA LEU A 209 33.81 -2.93 -1.69
C LEU A 209 33.96 -1.54 -2.31
N LEU A 210 34.88 -1.41 -3.25
CA LEU A 210 35.17 -0.19 -4.01
C LEU A 210 34.99 -0.49 -5.51
N GLY A 211 33.78 -0.28 -6.01
CA GLY A 211 33.39 -0.63 -7.38
C GLY A 211 33.50 -2.12 -7.67
N ILE A 212 34.62 -2.55 -8.28
CA ILE A 212 34.91 -3.95 -8.64
C ILE A 212 36.04 -4.54 -7.77
N GLU A 213 36.64 -3.75 -6.87
CA GLU A 213 37.74 -4.20 -6.01
C GLU A 213 37.28 -4.42 -4.57
N ALA A 214 37.65 -5.56 -3.97
CA ALA A 214 37.48 -5.85 -2.55
C ALA A 214 38.76 -5.49 -1.77
N VAL A 215 38.63 -4.65 -0.76
CA VAL A 215 39.73 -4.21 0.11
C VAL A 215 39.56 -4.84 1.50
N PHE A 216 40.61 -5.55 1.94
CA PHE A 216 40.62 -6.32 3.18
C PHE A 216 41.50 -5.74 4.30
N SER A 217 42.24 -4.65 4.03
CA SER A 217 43.10 -3.97 5.02
C SER A 217 42.95 -2.45 5.00
N ILE A 218 42.99 -1.82 6.18
CA ILE A 218 42.78 -0.37 6.37
C ILE A 218 43.84 0.47 5.63
N ASP A 219 45.09 0.02 5.57
CA ASP A 219 46.17 0.79 4.94
C ASP A 219 46.00 0.84 3.41
N LYS A 220 45.67 -0.31 2.79
CA LYS A 220 45.35 -0.39 1.36
C LYS A 220 44.10 0.42 0.98
N LEU A 221 43.15 0.61 1.89
CA LEU A 221 41.94 1.39 1.63
C LEU A 221 42.26 2.85 1.28
N LYS A 222 43.20 3.48 1.99
CA LYS A 222 43.61 4.86 1.71
C LYS A 222 44.30 4.99 0.34
N GLU A 223 45.00 3.96 -0.10
CA GLU A 223 45.66 3.90 -1.41
C GLU A 223 44.66 3.66 -2.54
N SER A 224 43.75 2.69 -2.37
CA SER A 224 42.71 2.36 -3.35
C SER A 224 41.76 3.54 -3.63
N ILE A 225 41.38 4.31 -2.60
CA ILE A 225 40.51 5.50 -2.77
C ILE A 225 41.23 6.60 -3.58
N LYS A 226 42.53 6.79 -3.38
CA LYS A 226 43.33 7.79 -4.13
C LYS A 226 43.55 7.39 -5.59
N ASN A 227 43.65 6.09 -5.86
CA ASN A 227 43.88 5.57 -7.21
C ASN A 227 42.59 5.46 -8.04
N PHE A 228 41.42 5.58 -7.41
CA PHE A 228 40.13 5.43 -8.08
C PHE A 228 39.74 6.70 -8.85
N GLY A 229 40.23 6.82 -10.09
CA GLY A 229 40.02 7.97 -10.97
C GLY A 229 38.84 7.86 -11.95
N ASN A 230 38.12 6.72 -12.03
CA ASN A 230 37.08 6.49 -13.04
C ASN A 230 35.72 6.09 -12.42
N PRO A 231 34.63 6.87 -12.64
CA PRO A 231 33.31 6.65 -12.04
C PRO A 231 32.44 5.57 -12.73
N ILE A 232 33.02 4.73 -13.60
CA ILE A 232 32.27 3.84 -14.51
C ILE A 232 31.71 2.59 -13.79
N SER A 233 32.13 2.29 -12.56
CA SER A 233 31.68 1.13 -11.77
C SER A 233 31.28 1.50 -10.35
N GLN A 234 30.30 2.40 -10.19
CA GLN A 234 29.69 2.58 -8.86
C GLN A 234 28.90 1.32 -8.47
N PRO A 235 28.99 0.87 -7.20
CA PRO A 235 28.22 -0.28 -6.74
C PRO A 235 26.73 0.04 -6.78
N THR A 236 25.90 -0.97 -7.02
CA THR A 236 24.45 -0.83 -7.06
C THR A 236 23.91 -0.48 -5.68
N LEU A 237 23.33 0.73 -5.56
CA LEU A 237 22.69 1.19 -4.33
C LEU A 237 21.21 0.80 -4.31
N PHE A 238 20.73 0.27 -3.19
CA PHE A 238 19.31 -0.04 -2.99
C PHE A 238 18.53 1.14 -2.35
N PRO A 239 17.21 1.29 -2.60
CA PRO A 239 16.42 2.44 -2.14
C PRO A 239 16.34 2.66 -0.62
N LEU A 240 16.75 1.68 0.20
CA LEU A 240 16.71 1.73 1.66
C LEU A 240 18.11 1.64 2.28
N GLU A 241 19.16 1.87 1.50
CA GLU A 241 20.52 1.76 2.02
C GLU A 241 20.94 2.92 2.90
N LYS A 242 21.72 2.55 3.90
CA LYS A 242 22.36 3.44 4.88
C LYS A 242 23.58 4.06 4.24
N VAL A 243 23.41 5.20 3.58
CA VAL A 243 24.51 5.94 2.93
C VAL A 243 24.92 7.15 3.78
N TYR A 244 26.20 7.21 4.15
CA TYR A 244 26.86 8.40 4.65
C TYR A 244 27.46 9.15 3.46
N MET A 245 26.93 10.34 3.18
CA MET A 245 27.46 11.21 2.12
C MET A 245 28.30 12.33 2.74
N SER A 246 29.38 12.74 2.07
CA SER A 246 30.25 13.79 2.59
C SER A 246 29.51 15.13 2.74
N PRO A 247 29.78 15.90 3.79
CA PRO A 247 29.31 17.29 3.91
C PRO A 247 29.92 18.23 2.85
N LYS A 248 30.98 17.83 2.14
CA LYS A 248 31.65 18.61 1.09
C LYS A 248 31.35 18.11 -0.33
N ASP A 249 30.39 17.19 -0.48
CA ASP A 249 29.98 16.66 -1.79
C ASP A 249 29.40 17.78 -2.68
N THR A 250 30.16 18.20 -3.69
CA THR A 250 29.75 19.20 -4.68
C THR A 250 29.59 18.62 -6.09
N SER A 251 29.97 17.35 -6.32
CA SER A 251 29.81 16.69 -7.61
C SER A 251 29.50 15.19 -7.46
N ASN A 252 28.64 14.66 -8.33
CA ASN A 252 28.31 13.22 -8.45
C ASN A 252 29.52 12.31 -8.81
N ASN A 253 30.74 12.83 -8.76
CA ASN A 253 31.97 12.13 -9.13
C ASN A 253 32.73 11.52 -7.94
N ILE A 254 32.19 11.62 -6.73
CA ILE A 254 32.85 11.07 -5.53
C ILE A 254 32.56 9.56 -5.45
N PRO A 255 33.58 8.70 -5.27
CA PRO A 255 33.40 7.26 -5.25
C PRO A 255 32.56 6.81 -4.06
N THR A 256 31.61 5.92 -4.32
CA THR A 256 30.77 5.29 -3.29
C THR A 256 31.36 3.94 -2.90
N VAL A 257 31.54 3.74 -1.60
CA VAL A 257 32.25 2.63 -0.98
C VAL A 257 31.28 1.84 -0.10
N ILE A 258 31.25 0.51 -0.16
CA ILE A 258 30.36 -0.29 0.70
C ILE A 258 31.17 -0.99 1.78
N LEU A 259 30.86 -0.69 3.04
CA LEU A 259 31.44 -1.33 4.22
C LEU A 259 30.58 -2.51 4.66
N TYR A 260 31.16 -3.70 4.61
CA TYR A 260 30.61 -4.92 5.16
C TYR A 260 31.24 -5.20 6.53
N GLY A 261 30.43 -5.46 7.56
CA GLY A 261 30.98 -5.90 8.84
C GLY A 261 29.96 -6.24 9.91
N ASP A 262 30.47 -6.79 11.02
CA ASP A 262 29.70 -7.10 12.22
C ASP A 262 29.80 -5.97 13.25
N LEU A 263 28.66 -5.42 13.66
CA LEU A 263 28.56 -4.37 14.68
C LEU A 263 28.96 -4.84 16.08
N SER A 264 28.90 -6.15 16.31
CA SER A 264 29.17 -6.77 17.62
C SER A 264 30.65 -6.80 17.94
N HIS A 265 31.52 -6.64 16.94
CA HIS A 265 32.96 -6.83 17.11
C HIS A 265 33.72 -5.50 17.04
N TYR A 266 34.58 -5.25 18.04
CA TYR A 266 35.31 -3.97 18.18
C TYR A 266 36.15 -3.55 16.96
N LYS A 267 36.66 -4.51 16.15
CA LYS A 267 37.47 -4.23 14.96
C LYS A 267 36.68 -3.49 13.87
N PHE A 268 35.36 -3.60 13.85
CA PHE A 268 34.52 -2.85 12.91
C PHE A 268 34.63 -1.34 13.11
N TYR A 269 34.70 -0.88 14.37
CA TYR A 269 34.69 0.55 14.68
C TYR A 269 35.96 1.28 14.25
N SER A 270 37.09 0.58 14.08
CA SER A 270 38.30 1.17 13.49
C SER A 270 38.13 1.45 11.99
N TRP A 271 37.47 0.55 11.25
CA TRP A 271 37.07 0.77 9.86
C TRP A 271 36.08 1.92 9.74
N TYR A 272 35.07 1.94 10.61
CA TYR A 272 34.08 3.02 10.62
C TYR A 272 34.73 4.39 10.86
N LYS A 273 35.60 4.51 11.88
CA LYS A 273 36.29 5.78 12.20
C LYS A 273 37.15 6.30 11.04
N THR A 274 37.86 5.41 10.35
CA THR A 274 38.71 5.79 9.22
C THR A 274 37.89 6.23 8.01
N LEU A 275 36.85 5.47 7.64
CA LEU A 275 35.93 5.85 6.55
C LEU A 275 35.17 7.14 6.85
N LYS A 276 34.74 7.35 8.09
CA LYS A 276 34.11 8.60 8.52
C LYS A 276 35.03 9.79 8.29
N SER A 277 36.30 9.70 8.73
CA SER A 277 37.27 10.77 8.50
C SER A 277 37.54 11.06 7.01
N LEU A 278 37.64 10.02 6.18
CA LEU A 278 37.85 10.16 4.74
C LEU A 278 36.63 10.78 4.04
N SER A 279 35.43 10.45 4.51
CA SER A 279 34.20 11.04 4.01
C SER A 279 34.03 12.49 4.45
N ASP A 280 34.34 12.83 5.70
CA ASP A 280 34.33 14.22 6.19
C ASP A 280 35.36 15.11 5.46
N ASP A 281 36.46 14.51 4.99
CA ASP A 281 37.46 15.15 4.13
C ASP A 281 36.99 15.34 2.67
N GLY A 282 35.89 14.68 2.26
CA GLY A 282 35.31 14.80 0.90
C GLY A 282 35.88 13.84 -0.13
N LEU A 283 36.53 12.75 0.31
CA LEU A 283 37.21 11.81 -0.59
C LEU A 283 36.33 10.64 -1.04
N CYS A 284 35.35 10.25 -0.23
CA CYS A 284 34.46 9.14 -0.56
C CYS A 284 33.10 9.25 0.14
N ASN A 285 32.08 8.68 -0.49
CA ASN A 285 30.81 8.35 0.15
C ASN A 285 30.85 6.89 0.58
N PHE A 286 30.20 6.53 1.69
CA PHE A 286 30.16 5.13 2.07
C PHE A 286 28.79 4.66 2.56
N ALA A 287 28.47 3.40 2.25
CA ALA A 287 27.28 2.72 2.69
C ALA A 287 27.64 1.55 3.61
N PHE A 288 26.73 1.16 4.52
CA PHE A 288 26.95 0.04 5.43
C PHE A 288 25.97 -1.13 5.19
N ARG A 289 26.49 -2.36 5.16
CA ARG A 289 25.74 -3.62 5.06
C ARG A 289 26.24 -4.62 6.14
N HIS A 290 25.33 -5.42 6.71
CA HIS A 290 25.72 -6.37 7.75
C HIS A 290 26.45 -7.58 7.16
N TYR A 291 27.52 -8.01 7.84
CA TYR A 291 28.22 -9.26 7.55
C TYR A 291 28.62 -9.92 8.88
N PHE A 292 28.51 -11.25 8.96
CA PHE A 292 28.81 -12.00 10.17
C PHE A 292 29.71 -13.17 9.81
N GLN A 293 30.83 -13.32 10.51
CA GLN A 293 31.78 -14.41 10.30
C GLN A 293 31.35 -15.66 11.06
N ASP A 294 31.24 -15.56 12.39
CA ASP A 294 30.82 -16.64 13.27
C ASP A 294 29.33 -16.48 13.62
N ARG A 295 28.50 -17.40 13.14
CA ARG A 295 27.08 -17.44 13.49
C ARG A 295 26.86 -18.41 14.64
N ASN A 296 26.17 -17.96 15.69
CA ASN A 296 25.59 -18.86 16.66
C ASN A 296 24.66 -19.85 15.92
N LEU A 297 24.87 -21.15 16.15
CA LEU A 297 24.11 -22.22 15.51
C LEU A 297 22.65 -22.30 15.99
N SER A 298 22.25 -21.46 16.96
CA SER A 298 20.89 -21.39 17.48
C SER A 298 19.91 -20.93 16.40
N GLU A 299 18.78 -21.63 16.32
CA GLU A 299 17.63 -21.24 15.51
C GLU A 299 16.92 -20.01 16.12
N THR A 300 16.23 -19.22 15.29
CA THR A 300 15.37 -18.13 15.79
C THR A 300 13.94 -18.59 15.91
N ASN A 301 13.26 -18.18 16.99
CA ASN A 301 11.82 -18.34 17.07
C ASN A 301 11.18 -17.11 16.44
N LEU A 302 10.29 -17.33 15.47
CA LEU A 302 9.48 -16.26 14.89
C LEU A 302 8.28 -15.95 15.77
N ASN A 303 7.81 -14.71 15.68
CA ASN A 303 6.61 -14.21 16.35
C ASN A 303 5.65 -13.64 15.30
N GLY A 304 4.37 -13.44 15.67
CA GLY A 304 3.36 -12.83 14.80
C GLY A 304 2.46 -13.82 14.05
N TYR A 305 2.49 -15.11 14.40
CA TYR A 305 1.55 -16.11 13.89
C TYR A 305 0.48 -16.45 14.94
N GLY A 306 -0.69 -16.89 14.47
CA GLY A 306 -1.73 -17.50 15.29
C GLY A 306 -1.69 -19.02 15.17
N VAL A 307 -1.93 -19.73 16.27
CA VAL A 307 -2.13 -21.18 16.27
C VAL A 307 -3.60 -21.45 16.55
N GLU A 308 -4.25 -22.14 15.64
CA GLU A 308 -5.63 -22.58 15.80
C GLU A 308 -5.66 -24.07 16.12
N LEU A 309 -6.37 -24.43 17.19
CA LEU A 309 -6.73 -25.81 17.50
C LEU A 309 -8.17 -26.04 17.07
N ALA A 310 -8.35 -26.28 15.77
CA ALA A 310 -9.67 -26.48 15.19
C ALA A 310 -10.29 -27.81 15.64
N LEU A 311 -11.51 -27.75 16.17
CA LEU A 311 -12.29 -28.93 16.53
C LEU A 311 -12.84 -29.59 15.25
N LYS A 312 -12.31 -30.75 14.86
CA LYS A 312 -12.72 -31.45 13.63
C LYS A 312 -14.13 -32.08 13.71
N SER A 313 -14.58 -32.45 14.92
CA SER A 313 -15.88 -33.09 15.14
C SER A 313 -16.84 -32.17 15.92
N THR A 314 -17.27 -31.08 15.29
CA THR A 314 -18.29 -30.15 15.83
C THR A 314 -19.70 -30.46 15.34
N GLU A 315 -19.85 -31.18 14.24
CA GLU A 315 -21.14 -31.41 13.54
C GLU A 315 -22.11 -32.36 14.25
N TYR A 316 -21.63 -33.29 15.09
CA TYR A 316 -22.49 -34.35 15.64
C TYR A 316 -23.32 -33.97 16.86
N LYS A 317 -23.29 -32.71 17.33
CA LYS A 317 -23.98 -32.33 18.57
C LYS A 317 -24.83 -31.05 18.51
N ALA A 318 -24.78 -30.27 17.44
CA ALA A 318 -25.50 -28.98 17.36
C ALA A 318 -26.56 -28.90 16.24
N MET A 319 -26.83 -30.00 15.54
CA MET A 319 -27.84 -30.03 14.47
C MET A 319 -28.96 -31.02 14.80
N ASP A 320 -29.90 -30.60 15.63
CA ASP A 320 -31.28 -31.04 15.48
C ASP A 320 -32.23 -29.91 15.88
N ASP A 321 -32.52 -29.03 14.92
CA ASP A 321 -33.46 -27.90 15.06
C ASP A 321 -34.93 -28.33 14.85
N THR A 322 -35.22 -29.64 14.86
CA THR A 322 -36.59 -30.13 14.68
C THR A 322 -37.25 -30.50 16.01
N LYS A 323 -37.54 -29.49 16.85
CA LYS A 323 -38.78 -29.35 17.65
C LYS A 323 -38.70 -28.24 18.71
N SER A 324 -39.84 -27.56 18.87
CA SER A 324 -40.28 -26.66 19.95
C SER A 324 -39.94 -25.16 19.85
N GLU A 325 -40.72 -24.45 19.04
CA GLU A 325 -41.33 -23.20 19.52
C GLU A 325 -42.36 -23.59 20.60
N GLU A 326 -41.96 -23.59 21.87
CA GLU A 326 -42.91 -23.50 22.97
C GLU A 326 -42.92 -22.07 23.52
N SER A 327 -44.14 -21.55 23.62
CA SER A 327 -44.56 -20.17 23.86
C SER A 327 -43.80 -19.40 24.94
N ASP A 328 -43.46 -18.16 24.62
CA ASP A 328 -43.17 -17.07 25.55
C ASP A 328 -44.29 -16.93 26.60
N ASN A 329 -44.08 -17.48 27.80
CA ASN A 329 -44.80 -17.12 29.03
C ASN A 329 -43.99 -17.60 30.25
N VAL A 330 -43.01 -16.80 30.69
CA VAL A 330 -42.42 -16.95 32.03
C VAL A 330 -42.48 -15.61 32.75
N ALA A 331 -43.68 -15.29 33.23
CA ALA A 331 -43.85 -14.50 34.43
C ALA A 331 -44.10 -15.47 35.60
N ALA A 332 -43.24 -15.39 36.62
CA ALA A 332 -43.41 -15.91 37.97
C ALA A 332 -43.65 -17.43 38.14
N LYS A 333 -42.55 -18.21 38.23
CA LYS A 333 -42.41 -19.32 39.20
C LYS A 333 -40.94 -19.49 39.60
N GLU A 334 -40.55 -18.81 40.67
CA GLU A 334 -39.46 -19.26 41.52
C GLU A 334 -40.02 -20.41 42.37
N THR A 335 -39.73 -21.66 41.99
CA THR A 335 -39.59 -22.86 42.84
C THR A 335 -39.48 -24.09 41.92
N ASP A 336 -38.53 -24.97 42.22
CA ASP A 336 -38.24 -26.26 41.58
C ASP A 336 -37.48 -26.20 40.24
N LYS A 337 -36.18 -25.89 40.33
CA LYS A 337 -35.24 -26.22 39.25
C LYS A 337 -35.03 -27.74 39.24
N ILE A 338 -35.66 -28.44 38.30
CA ILE A 338 -35.20 -29.75 37.84
C ILE A 338 -33.81 -29.51 37.23
N PHE A 339 -32.80 -30.27 37.65
CA PHE A 339 -31.47 -30.20 37.04
C PHE A 339 -31.57 -30.56 35.55
N ASP A 340 -31.29 -29.61 34.66
CA ASP A 340 -31.27 -29.83 33.21
C ASP A 340 -30.24 -30.90 32.77
N ILE A 341 -29.30 -31.25 33.66
CA ILE A 341 -28.22 -32.22 33.42
C ILE A 341 -28.14 -33.17 34.63
N PRO A 342 -28.45 -34.47 34.46
CA PRO A 342 -28.49 -35.41 35.58
C PRO A 342 -27.10 -35.85 36.06
N ILE A 343 -26.04 -35.77 35.24
CA ILE A 343 -24.70 -36.27 35.58
C ILE A 343 -23.64 -35.20 35.33
N VAL A 344 -22.88 -34.80 36.37
CA VAL A 344 -21.76 -33.84 36.28
C VAL A 344 -20.56 -34.39 37.04
N ALA A 345 -19.37 -34.43 36.41
CA ALA A 345 -18.13 -34.96 36.99
C ALA A 345 -18.27 -36.35 37.66
N GLY A 346 -19.14 -37.22 37.10
CA GLY A 346 -19.42 -38.56 37.64
C GLY A 346 -20.51 -38.63 38.71
N PHE A 347 -21.09 -37.51 39.15
CA PHE A 347 -22.17 -37.46 40.14
C PHE A 347 -23.54 -37.42 39.47
N ASN A 348 -24.46 -38.32 39.84
CA ASN A 348 -25.85 -38.30 39.37
C ASN A 348 -26.75 -37.48 40.30
N PHE A 349 -27.03 -36.22 39.95
CA PHE A 349 -27.81 -35.29 40.75
C PHE A 349 -29.29 -35.65 40.86
N THR A 350 -29.85 -36.38 39.87
CA THR A 350 -31.23 -36.88 39.97
C THR A 350 -31.36 -37.97 41.03
N GLN A 351 -30.37 -38.85 41.13
CA GLN A 351 -30.31 -39.86 42.19
C GLN A 351 -29.95 -39.24 43.55
N LEU A 352 -29.02 -38.28 43.59
CA LEU A 352 -28.64 -37.59 44.84
C LEU A 352 -29.80 -36.79 45.43
N GLN A 353 -30.61 -36.15 44.60
CA GLN A 353 -31.79 -35.41 45.05
C GLN A 353 -32.91 -36.33 45.55
N ASN A 354 -33.09 -37.49 44.91
CA ASN A 354 -34.03 -38.51 45.37
C ASN A 354 -33.60 -39.16 46.70
N ASN A 355 -32.29 -39.35 46.88
CA ASN A 355 -31.73 -39.96 48.08
C ASN A 355 -31.61 -38.99 49.26
N TYR A 356 -31.41 -37.69 48.98
CA TYR A 356 -31.20 -36.66 50.00
C TYR A 356 -32.08 -35.42 49.73
N PRO A 357 -33.40 -35.49 49.98
CA PRO A 357 -34.33 -34.39 49.75
C PRO A 357 -34.12 -33.18 50.67
N GLU A 358 -33.46 -33.37 51.83
CA GLU A 358 -33.18 -32.30 52.80
C GLU A 358 -32.02 -31.39 52.38
N LEU A 359 -31.12 -31.87 51.51
CA LEU A 359 -29.86 -31.19 51.10
C LEU A 359 -29.96 -30.50 49.74
N THR A 360 -31.17 -30.24 49.25
CA THR A 360 -31.41 -29.68 47.91
C THR A 360 -30.68 -28.37 47.63
N LYS A 361 -30.57 -27.48 48.63
CA LYS A 361 -29.85 -26.21 48.49
C LYS A 361 -28.34 -26.41 48.31
N GLU A 362 -27.75 -27.27 49.13
CA GLU A 362 -26.31 -27.58 49.07
C GLU A 362 -25.96 -28.39 47.82
N LEU A 363 -26.86 -29.29 47.37
CA LEU A 363 -26.72 -30.00 46.11
C LEU A 363 -26.78 -29.06 44.91
N ASN A 364 -27.63 -28.02 44.97
CA ASN A 364 -27.69 -26.98 43.94
C ASN A 364 -26.42 -26.13 43.90
N GLU A 365 -25.89 -25.74 45.06
CA GLU A 365 -24.61 -25.02 45.18
C GLU A 365 -23.45 -25.88 44.70
N PHE A 366 -23.39 -27.15 45.11
CA PHE A 366 -22.39 -28.11 44.66
C PHE A 366 -22.46 -28.38 43.16
N HIS A 367 -23.66 -28.52 42.60
CA HIS A 367 -23.87 -28.62 41.16
C HIS A 367 -23.34 -27.37 40.44
N SER A 368 -23.68 -26.17 40.94
CA SER A 368 -23.18 -24.91 40.36
C SER A 368 -21.66 -24.75 40.47
N HIS A 369 -21.07 -25.25 41.55
CA HIS A 369 -19.63 -25.26 41.78
C HIS A 369 -18.93 -26.20 40.80
N LEU A 370 -19.43 -27.43 40.63
CA LEU A 370 -18.88 -28.38 39.66
C LEU A 370 -18.95 -27.84 38.23
N LEU A 371 -20.06 -27.18 37.87
CA LEU A 371 -20.20 -26.50 36.58
C LEU A 371 -19.18 -25.37 36.37
N SER A 372 -18.67 -24.78 37.45
CA SER A 372 -17.70 -23.69 37.42
C SER A 372 -16.25 -24.16 37.33
N THR A 373 -15.97 -25.39 37.79
CA THR A 373 -14.64 -26.02 37.84
C THR A 373 -14.35 -26.95 36.66
N ASP A 374 -15.36 -27.34 35.89
CA ASP A 374 -15.20 -28.29 34.78
C ASP A 374 -14.75 -27.58 33.49
N ASP A 375 -13.57 -27.96 32.98
CA ASP A 375 -12.99 -27.48 31.70
C ASP A 375 -13.32 -28.42 30.53
N GLU A 376 -14.12 -29.48 30.74
CA GLU A 376 -14.50 -30.42 29.68
C GLU A 376 -15.43 -29.78 28.61
N LEU A 377 -15.16 -30.13 27.34
CA LEU A 377 -15.93 -29.69 26.19
C LEU A 377 -17.34 -30.32 26.19
N ARG A 378 -18.34 -29.50 26.52
CA ARG A 378 -19.74 -29.92 26.60
C ARG A 378 -20.56 -29.45 25.40
N PRO A 379 -21.47 -30.29 24.87
CA PRO A 379 -22.38 -29.87 23.80
C PRO A 379 -23.44 -28.90 24.30
N LEU A 380 -23.68 -27.86 23.51
CA LEU A 380 -24.72 -26.86 23.76
C LEU A 380 -25.90 -27.07 22.82
N LYS A 381 -27.10 -26.77 23.29
CA LYS A 381 -28.33 -26.79 22.49
C LYS A 381 -28.41 -25.54 21.60
N ALA A 382 -29.06 -25.63 20.44
CA ALA A 382 -29.12 -24.55 19.44
C ALA A 382 -29.60 -23.19 20.02
N TRP A 383 -30.66 -23.19 20.85
CA TRP A 383 -31.20 -21.98 21.47
C TRP A 383 -30.24 -21.31 22.46
N GLN A 384 -29.32 -22.05 23.08
CA GLN A 384 -28.33 -21.52 24.02
C GLN A 384 -27.29 -20.65 23.31
N PHE A 385 -27.07 -20.85 22.00
CA PHE A 385 -26.16 -20.01 21.21
C PHE A 385 -26.70 -18.61 20.92
N ARG A 386 -28.02 -18.40 20.99
CA ARG A 386 -28.65 -17.11 20.66
C ARG A 386 -28.16 -15.98 21.56
N ASP A 387 -28.11 -16.23 22.87
CA ASP A 387 -27.77 -15.22 23.87
C ASP A 387 -26.30 -15.31 24.35
N LEU A 388 -25.54 -16.30 23.87
CA LEU A 388 -24.15 -16.54 24.27
C LEU A 388 -23.25 -15.30 24.09
N SER A 389 -23.46 -14.54 23.00
CA SER A 389 -22.70 -13.32 22.72
C SER A 389 -22.97 -12.22 23.77
N LEU A 390 -24.24 -12.03 24.16
CA LEU A 390 -24.62 -11.07 25.19
C LEU A 390 -24.13 -11.49 26.58
N GLN A 391 -24.14 -12.80 26.85
CA GLN A 391 -23.61 -13.37 28.10
C GLN A 391 -22.09 -13.18 28.20
N ALA A 392 -21.36 -13.39 27.10
CA ALA A 392 -19.93 -13.09 27.03
C ALA A 392 -19.67 -11.59 27.28
N CYS A 393 -20.45 -10.71 26.66
CA CYS A 393 -20.36 -9.27 26.89
C CYS A 393 -20.61 -8.90 28.36
N GLN A 394 -21.61 -9.50 29.01
CA GLN A 394 -21.89 -9.26 30.42
C GLN A 394 -20.68 -9.59 31.31
N VAL A 395 -20.04 -10.75 31.11
CA VAL A 395 -18.83 -11.13 31.87
C VAL A 395 -17.69 -10.14 31.69
N VAL A 396 -17.47 -9.68 30.46
CA VAL A 396 -16.42 -8.72 30.15
C VAL A 396 -16.73 -7.38 30.81
N MET A 397 -17.98 -6.92 30.74
CA MET A 397 -18.41 -5.66 31.37
C MET A 397 -18.34 -5.72 32.89
N ASP A 398 -18.78 -6.81 33.51
CA ASP A 398 -18.68 -7.02 34.96
C ASP A 398 -17.21 -7.02 35.41
N ALA A 399 -16.32 -7.62 34.62
CA ALA A 399 -14.89 -7.57 34.86
C ALA A 399 -14.34 -6.13 34.77
N PHE A 400 -14.77 -5.33 33.79
CA PHE A 400 -14.39 -3.91 33.70
C PHE A 400 -14.89 -3.10 34.90
N LEU A 401 -16.15 -3.30 35.33
CA LEU A 401 -16.74 -2.60 36.48
C LEU A 401 -16.03 -2.93 37.80
N SER A 402 -15.48 -4.13 37.94
CA SER A 402 -14.76 -4.54 39.15
C SER A 402 -13.46 -3.75 39.40
N ASN A 403 -12.94 -3.00 38.42
CA ASN A 403 -11.73 -2.16 38.50
C ASN A 403 -10.48 -2.83 39.12
N THR A 404 -10.45 -4.16 39.19
CA THR A 404 -9.33 -4.91 39.73
C THR A 404 -8.19 -4.90 38.72
N LYS A 405 -7.10 -4.20 39.04
CA LYS A 405 -5.86 -4.25 38.25
C LYS A 405 -5.14 -5.54 38.61
N GLN A 406 -5.07 -6.49 37.68
CA GLN A 406 -4.22 -7.66 37.84
C GLN A 406 -2.81 -7.33 37.34
N GLU A 407 -1.78 -7.75 38.07
CA GLU A 407 -0.40 -7.62 37.63
C GLU A 407 -0.14 -8.58 36.46
N GLY A 408 0.17 -8.03 35.29
CA GLY A 408 0.66 -8.82 34.17
C GLY A 408 2.09 -9.33 34.43
N PHE A 409 2.52 -10.32 33.63
CA PHE A 409 3.84 -10.97 33.73
C PHE A 409 5.05 -10.01 33.54
N ILE A 410 4.80 -8.76 33.14
CA ILE A 410 5.80 -7.70 32.95
C ILE A 410 5.17 -6.36 33.34
N GLY A 411 5.18 -5.99 34.63
CA GLY A 411 5.05 -4.62 35.16
C GLY A 411 3.96 -3.68 34.58
N SER A 412 2.98 -4.22 33.86
CA SER A 412 1.97 -3.49 33.10
C SER A 412 0.61 -3.94 33.63
N TYR A 413 -0.18 -2.95 34.02
CA TYR A 413 -1.52 -3.18 34.54
C TYR A 413 -2.46 -3.41 33.37
N ILE A 414 -2.82 -4.66 33.11
CA ILE A 414 -3.86 -5.00 32.14
C ILE A 414 -5.19 -4.87 32.87
N SER A 415 -6.16 -4.14 32.29
CA SER A 415 -7.51 -4.12 32.83
C SER A 415 -8.09 -5.54 32.83
N SER A 416 -8.64 -5.99 33.96
CA SER A 416 -9.32 -7.28 34.12
C SER A 416 -10.29 -7.62 32.98
N GLY A 417 -11.02 -6.61 32.47
CA GLY A 417 -11.94 -6.75 31.34
C GLY A 417 -11.27 -7.21 30.04
N LEU A 418 -10.18 -6.56 29.62
CA LEU A 418 -9.41 -6.97 28.43
C LEU A 418 -8.80 -8.37 28.60
N TRP A 419 -8.36 -8.73 29.81
CA TRP A 419 -7.88 -10.08 30.09
C TRP A 419 -8.99 -11.12 29.92
N LYS A 420 -10.20 -10.85 30.44
CA LYS A 420 -11.35 -11.75 30.26
C LYS A 420 -11.80 -11.84 28.81
N LEU A 421 -11.76 -10.75 28.07
CA LEU A 421 -12.02 -10.76 26.63
C LEU A 421 -11.03 -11.66 25.89
N ARG A 422 -9.72 -11.55 26.22
CA ARG A 422 -8.68 -12.41 25.65
C ARG A 422 -8.92 -13.88 26.00
N ASP A 423 -9.13 -14.20 27.27
CA ASP A 423 -9.36 -15.58 27.72
C ASP A 423 -10.59 -16.21 27.04
N ILE A 424 -11.72 -15.48 27.01
CA ILE A 424 -12.95 -15.94 26.33
C ILE A 424 -12.69 -16.13 24.83
N SER A 425 -11.98 -15.20 24.18
CA SER A 425 -11.70 -15.31 22.73
C SER A 425 -10.78 -16.49 22.38
N GLN A 426 -9.78 -16.78 23.21
CA GLN A 426 -8.81 -17.86 22.98
C GLN A 426 -9.39 -19.24 23.31
N ASN A 427 -10.22 -19.32 24.35
CA ASN A 427 -10.72 -20.57 24.91
C ASN A 427 -12.26 -20.70 24.80
N LEU A 428 -12.88 -20.06 23.80
CA LEU A 428 -14.35 -19.97 23.69
C LEU A 428 -15.06 -21.32 23.79
N PRO A 429 -14.63 -22.40 23.09
CA PRO A 429 -15.33 -23.68 23.16
C PRO A 429 -15.36 -24.29 24.56
N ALA A 430 -14.27 -24.13 25.34
CA ALA A 430 -14.20 -24.59 26.72
C ALA A 430 -15.04 -23.70 27.65
N ARG A 431 -15.01 -22.37 27.43
CA ARG A 431 -15.71 -21.39 28.27
C ARG A 431 -17.21 -21.28 27.98
N ALA A 432 -17.68 -21.74 26.81
CA ALA A 432 -19.06 -21.56 26.36
C ALA A 432 -20.10 -22.14 27.35
N SER A 433 -19.84 -23.32 27.92
CA SER A 433 -20.74 -23.95 28.90
C SER A 433 -20.97 -23.10 30.16
N ARG A 434 -19.94 -22.36 30.58
CA ARG A 434 -20.01 -21.45 31.73
C ARG A 434 -20.76 -20.16 31.41
N LEU A 435 -20.64 -19.67 30.18
CA LEU A 435 -21.28 -18.43 29.73
C LEU A 435 -22.81 -18.57 29.67
N VAL A 436 -23.33 -19.75 29.30
CA VAL A 436 -24.77 -20.00 29.17
C VAL A 436 -25.54 -19.77 30.47
N ASN A 437 -24.91 -19.99 31.62
CA ASN A 437 -25.56 -19.86 32.93
C ASN A 437 -25.59 -18.42 33.47
N ILE A 438 -25.08 -17.46 32.71
CA ILE A 438 -24.93 -16.08 33.15
C ILE A 438 -26.17 -15.27 32.76
N ASN A 439 -26.73 -14.56 33.74
CA ASN A 439 -27.89 -13.71 33.53
C ASN A 439 -27.44 -12.39 32.89
N VAL A 440 -28.07 -12.02 31.78
CA VAL A 440 -27.80 -10.76 31.08
C VAL A 440 -28.67 -9.66 31.66
N ASN A 441 -28.07 -8.51 31.98
CA ASN A 441 -28.80 -7.34 32.45
C ASN A 441 -29.67 -6.77 31.30
N PRO A 442 -30.98 -6.50 31.51
CA PRO A 442 -31.85 -5.95 30.47
C PRO A 442 -31.36 -4.61 29.91
N SER A 443 -30.68 -3.79 30.71
CA SER A 443 -30.08 -2.52 30.25
C SER A 443 -29.04 -2.74 29.14
N LEU A 444 -28.13 -3.69 29.32
CA LEU A 444 -27.11 -4.06 28.33
C LEU A 444 -27.75 -4.55 27.02
N ARG A 445 -28.86 -5.30 27.12
CA ARG A 445 -29.61 -5.74 25.93
C ARG A 445 -30.17 -4.56 25.15
N THR A 446 -30.81 -3.61 25.84
CA THR A 446 -31.37 -2.42 25.19
C THR A 446 -30.29 -1.52 24.57
N GLU A 447 -29.16 -1.35 25.25
CA GLU A 447 -28.02 -0.58 24.73
C GLU A 447 -27.41 -1.25 23.49
N SER A 448 -27.19 -2.57 23.53
CA SER A 448 -26.66 -3.34 22.40
C SER A 448 -27.57 -3.24 21.17
N SER A 449 -28.88 -3.42 21.33
CA SER A 449 -29.84 -3.26 20.23
C SER A 449 -29.86 -1.84 19.66
N ARG A 450 -29.75 -0.81 20.52
CA ARG A 450 -29.66 0.59 20.08
C ARG A 450 -28.38 0.84 19.28
N ASN A 451 -27.24 0.34 19.76
CA ASN A 451 -25.95 0.48 19.07
C ASN A 451 -25.97 -0.24 17.72
N GLN A 452 -26.55 -1.44 17.63
CA GLN A 452 -26.74 -2.16 16.35
C GLN A 452 -27.60 -1.37 15.37
N TYR A 453 -28.70 -0.76 15.83
CA TYR A 453 -29.55 0.08 14.97
C TYR A 453 -28.82 1.32 14.46
N ILE A 454 -28.05 2.00 15.32
CA ILE A 454 -27.28 3.18 14.91
C ILE A 454 -26.19 2.78 13.91
N LEU A 455 -25.37 1.77 14.24
CA LEU A 455 -24.24 1.34 13.40
C LEU A 455 -24.67 0.80 12.03
N SER A 456 -25.80 0.08 11.96
CA SER A 456 -26.35 -0.40 10.69
C SER A 456 -26.82 0.75 9.80
N ARG A 457 -27.38 1.82 10.38
CA ARG A 457 -27.87 2.97 9.61
C ARG A 457 -26.76 3.94 9.21
N THR A 458 -25.78 4.18 10.08
CA THR A 458 -24.71 5.17 9.82
C THR A 458 -23.54 4.58 9.07
N LEU A 459 -23.12 3.36 9.41
CA LEU A 459 -21.90 2.73 8.89
C LEU A 459 -22.18 1.47 8.06
N GLY A 460 -23.45 1.07 7.91
CA GLY A 460 -23.82 -0.15 7.17
C GLY A 460 -23.41 -1.46 7.84
N ILE A 461 -22.97 -1.41 9.11
CA ILE A 461 -22.44 -2.58 9.83
C ILE A 461 -23.61 -3.45 10.27
N GLN A 462 -23.66 -4.67 9.75
CA GLN A 462 -24.63 -5.67 10.20
C GLN A 462 -24.10 -6.41 11.44
N PRO A 463 -25.00 -6.97 12.29
CA PRO A 463 -24.59 -7.88 13.36
C PRO A 463 -23.70 -8.99 12.78
N ARG A 464 -22.63 -9.39 13.51
CA ARG A 464 -21.58 -10.36 13.10
C ARG A 464 -20.44 -9.80 12.26
N GLN A 465 -20.52 -8.55 11.78
CA GLN A 465 -19.40 -7.91 11.10
C GLN A 465 -18.48 -7.20 12.10
N SER A 466 -17.17 -7.31 11.89
CA SER A 466 -16.14 -6.64 12.69
C SER A 466 -15.54 -5.50 11.90
N LEU A 467 -15.44 -4.32 12.52
CA LEU A 467 -14.83 -3.14 11.95
C LEU A 467 -13.66 -2.70 12.83
N LEU A 468 -12.46 -2.59 12.27
CA LEU A 468 -11.30 -2.04 12.95
C LEU A 468 -10.97 -0.67 12.34
N LEU A 469 -11.00 0.36 13.18
CA LEU A 469 -10.67 1.73 12.79
C LEU A 469 -9.46 2.21 13.60
N LEU A 470 -8.48 2.80 12.92
CA LEU A 470 -7.34 3.47 13.55
C LEU A 470 -7.34 4.92 13.11
N ASN A 471 -7.62 5.85 14.03
CA ASN A 471 -7.78 7.28 13.74
C ASN A 471 -8.71 7.60 12.55
N GLY A 472 -9.73 6.75 12.31
CA GLY A 472 -10.65 6.87 11.17
C GLY A 472 -10.25 6.07 9.93
N ILE A 473 -9.05 5.50 9.88
CA ILE A 473 -8.60 4.61 8.80
C ILE A 473 -9.23 3.23 8.99
N LEU A 474 -9.92 2.74 7.95
CA LEU A 474 -10.46 1.39 7.91
C LEU A 474 -9.35 0.36 7.72
N LEU A 475 -9.17 -0.50 8.73
CA LEU A 475 -8.28 -1.64 8.68
C LEU A 475 -9.08 -2.93 8.56
N SER A 476 -8.55 -3.88 7.79
CA SER A 476 -9.12 -5.23 7.79
C SER A 476 -8.94 -5.86 9.18
N PRO A 477 -9.93 -6.60 9.70
CA PRO A 477 -9.76 -7.32 10.96
C PRO A 477 -8.68 -8.41 10.90
N SER A 478 -8.30 -8.86 9.69
CA SER A 478 -7.25 -9.87 9.46
C SER A 478 -5.88 -9.26 9.15
N VAL A 479 -5.64 -7.99 9.51
CA VAL A 479 -4.35 -7.32 9.26
C VAL A 479 -3.25 -8.00 10.08
N ASP A 480 -2.14 -8.27 9.40
CA ASP A 480 -0.92 -8.80 9.99
C ASP A 480 -0.31 -7.80 10.99
N ILE A 481 0.29 -8.30 12.08
CA ILE A 481 0.93 -7.48 13.10
C ILE A 481 2.00 -6.56 12.50
N PHE A 482 2.75 -7.02 11.50
CA PHE A 482 3.80 -6.24 10.86
C PHE A 482 3.22 -5.10 10.02
N ALA A 483 2.15 -5.36 9.27
CA ALA A 483 1.44 -4.34 8.52
C ALA A 483 0.77 -3.30 9.45
N LEU A 484 0.17 -3.76 10.55
CA LEU A 484 -0.40 -2.87 11.57
C LEU A 484 0.68 -1.97 12.20
N LEU A 485 1.85 -2.52 12.50
CA LEU A 485 2.97 -1.74 13.04
C LEU A 485 3.45 -0.66 12.07
N ASP A 486 3.52 -0.95 10.78
CA ASP A 486 3.90 0.03 9.78
C ASP A 486 2.85 1.14 9.64
N VAL A 487 1.55 0.82 9.72
CA VAL A 487 0.47 1.82 9.77
C VAL A 487 0.59 2.69 11.03
N ILE A 488 0.77 2.08 12.21
CA ILE A 488 0.93 2.82 13.48
C ILE A 488 2.14 3.75 13.44
N ARG A 489 3.27 3.30 12.89
CA ARG A 489 4.47 4.15 12.75
C ARG A 489 4.22 5.31 11.80
N HIS A 490 3.61 5.05 10.64
CA HIS A 490 3.30 6.10 9.68
C HIS A 490 2.38 7.15 10.30
N GLU A 491 1.31 6.69 10.98
CA GLU A 491 0.35 7.56 11.65
C GLU A 491 0.95 8.31 12.84
N SER A 492 1.83 7.68 13.61
CA SER A 492 2.57 8.35 14.69
C SER A 492 3.44 9.48 14.13
N LYS A 493 4.08 9.26 12.98
CA LYS A 493 4.91 10.26 12.32
C LYS A 493 4.08 11.43 11.78
N THR A 494 2.96 11.17 11.12
CA THR A 494 2.04 12.21 10.61
C THR A 494 1.45 13.02 11.76
N MET A 495 0.98 12.36 12.82
CA MET A 495 0.46 12.99 14.02
C MET A 495 1.52 13.86 14.71
N SER A 496 2.76 13.38 14.81
CA SER A 496 3.87 14.14 15.38
C SER A 496 4.20 15.38 14.55
N GLN A 497 4.12 15.30 13.23
CA GLN A 497 4.30 16.45 12.33
C GLN A 497 3.20 17.50 12.52
N LEU A 498 1.94 17.08 12.60
CA LEU A 498 0.81 17.99 12.86
C LEU A 498 0.92 18.63 14.26
N HIS A 499 1.42 17.89 15.24
CA HIS A 499 1.71 18.45 16.56
C HIS A 499 2.88 19.44 16.53
N HIS A 500 3.93 19.22 15.70
CA HIS A 500 5.00 20.19 15.50
C HIS A 500 4.51 21.49 14.85
N LEU A 501 3.44 21.45 14.05
CA LEU A 501 2.76 22.64 13.53
C LEU A 501 1.97 23.43 14.60
N GLY A 502 1.97 22.98 15.86
CA GLY A 502 1.29 23.65 16.97
C GLY A 502 -0.18 23.25 17.11
N ILE A 503 -0.66 22.25 16.38
CA ILE A 503 -2.04 21.76 16.51
C ILE A 503 -2.12 20.88 17.77
N PRO A 504 -3.05 21.17 18.71
CA PRO A 504 -3.18 20.35 19.91
C PRO A 504 -3.74 18.96 19.56
N GLY A 505 -3.22 17.93 20.22
CA GLY A 505 -3.57 16.51 20.00
C GLY A 505 -5.06 16.19 19.79
N PRO A 506 -6.00 16.65 20.64
CA PRO A 506 -7.43 16.33 20.46
C PRO A 506 -8.04 16.96 19.20
N ASN A 507 -7.49 18.08 18.72
CA ASN A 507 -7.99 18.72 17.50
C ASN A 507 -7.47 18.01 16.25
N ILE A 508 -6.35 17.29 16.33
CA ILE A 508 -5.81 16.56 15.17
C ILE A 508 -6.72 15.38 14.81
N SER A 509 -7.19 14.62 15.80
CA SER A 509 -8.11 13.51 15.53
C SER A 509 -9.44 14.00 14.94
N GLN A 510 -9.95 15.14 15.43
CA GLN A 510 -11.11 15.81 14.84
C GLN A 510 -10.84 16.27 13.40
N LEU A 511 -9.67 16.88 13.14
CA LEU A 511 -9.29 17.33 11.80
C LEU A 511 -9.19 16.16 10.81
N VAL A 512 -8.65 15.01 11.23
CA VAL A 512 -8.59 13.80 10.40
C VAL A 512 -9.99 13.28 10.07
N VAL A 513 -10.90 13.28 11.05
CA VAL A 513 -12.31 12.87 10.85
C VAL A 513 -13.06 13.87 9.95
N ASP A 514 -12.86 15.17 10.16
CA ASP A 514 -13.46 16.23 9.35
C ASP A 514 -12.89 16.22 7.92
N TYR A 515 -11.61 15.92 7.74
CA TYR A 515 -11.00 15.75 6.42
C TYR A 515 -11.52 14.48 5.72
N GLY A 516 -11.67 13.38 6.46
CA GLY A 516 -12.25 12.14 5.96
C GLY A 516 -13.73 12.27 5.56
N SER A 517 -14.45 13.25 6.12
CA SER A 517 -15.85 13.54 5.79
C SER A 517 -16.06 14.70 4.79
N SER A 518 -15.08 15.60 4.64
CA SER A 518 -15.12 16.76 3.72
C SER A 518 -14.40 16.53 2.39
N SER A 519 -13.43 15.62 2.35
CA SER A 519 -13.01 15.06 1.08
C SER A 519 -14.15 14.17 0.59
N ASP A 520 -14.57 14.38 -0.65
CA ASP A 520 -15.33 13.41 -1.42
C ASP A 520 -14.66 12.04 -1.26
N SER A 521 -15.09 11.27 -0.26
CA SER A 521 -14.76 9.87 0.01
C SER A 521 -15.38 8.96 -1.05
N SER A 522 -15.39 9.44 -2.28
CA SER A 522 -15.69 8.75 -3.50
C SER A 522 -14.38 8.59 -4.32
N ALA A 523 -13.29 9.29 -3.96
CA ALA A 523 -12.02 9.14 -4.67
C ALA A 523 -11.27 7.81 -4.41
N GLU A 524 -11.48 7.12 -3.28
CA GLU A 524 -10.58 6.01 -2.92
C GLU A 524 -11.14 4.58 -2.96
N ASN A 525 -12.42 4.26 -2.77
CA ASN A 525 -12.81 2.83 -2.77
C ASN A 525 -14.21 2.44 -3.26
N THR A 526 -15.04 3.38 -3.73
CA THR A 526 -16.34 3.07 -4.35
C THR A 526 -16.39 3.71 -5.73
N ASN A 527 -17.13 3.13 -6.68
CA ASN A 527 -17.53 3.90 -7.87
C ASN A 527 -18.07 5.24 -7.36
N ASP A 528 -17.54 6.37 -7.83
CA ASP A 528 -18.25 7.64 -7.69
C ASP A 528 -19.65 7.38 -8.26
N VAL A 529 -20.67 7.44 -7.41
CA VAL A 529 -22.07 7.19 -7.83
C VAL A 529 -22.47 8.13 -8.99
N ASN A 530 -21.72 9.23 -9.16
CA ASN A 530 -21.95 10.26 -10.15
C ASN A 530 -21.24 10.03 -11.50
N ILE A 531 -20.27 9.11 -11.61
CA ILE A 531 -19.51 8.89 -12.87
C ILE A 531 -19.19 7.39 -13.05
N PRO A 532 -19.69 6.75 -14.11
CA PRO A 532 -19.47 5.33 -14.37
C PRO A 532 -18.06 5.06 -14.85
N GLY A 533 -17.55 3.87 -14.54
CA GLY A 533 -16.22 3.45 -14.93
C GLY A 533 -15.09 4.24 -14.27
N SER A 534 -15.37 5.17 -13.35
CA SER A 534 -14.36 6.00 -12.66
C SER A 534 -13.28 5.13 -11.99
N ARG A 535 -13.58 3.88 -11.63
CA ARG A 535 -12.62 2.93 -11.07
C ARG A 535 -11.52 2.50 -12.03
N HIS A 536 -11.88 2.32 -13.31
CA HIS A 536 -11.05 1.77 -14.37
C HIS A 536 -10.67 2.82 -15.43
N SER A 537 -11.23 4.03 -15.32
CA SER A 537 -10.92 5.18 -16.16
C SER A 537 -9.60 5.85 -15.82
N LEU A 538 -8.91 6.30 -16.87
CA LEU A 538 -7.72 7.15 -16.80
C LEU A 538 -8.02 8.54 -16.23
N SER A 539 -9.24 9.03 -16.44
CA SER A 539 -9.69 10.38 -16.11
C SER A 539 -10.39 10.46 -14.75
N ASN A 540 -10.62 9.31 -14.10
CA ASN A 540 -11.31 9.18 -12.83
C ASN A 540 -12.65 9.94 -12.85
N LYS A 541 -12.73 11.08 -12.14
CA LYS A 541 -13.93 11.92 -12.02
C LYS A 541 -14.08 13.00 -13.11
N PHE A 542 -13.11 13.13 -14.01
CA PHE A 542 -13.13 14.19 -15.02
C PHE A 542 -13.58 13.64 -16.36
N VAL A 543 -14.42 14.40 -17.06
CA VAL A 543 -14.94 14.06 -18.39
C VAL A 543 -14.35 15.03 -19.40
N LEU A 544 -13.84 14.53 -20.52
CA LEU A 544 -13.33 15.38 -21.59
C LEU A 544 -14.50 16.08 -22.31
N ASP A 545 -14.38 17.38 -22.55
CA ASP A 545 -15.32 18.11 -23.40
C ASP A 545 -15.21 17.65 -24.87
N LEU A 546 -16.33 17.17 -25.42
CA LEU A 546 -16.43 16.66 -26.79
C LEU A 546 -17.17 17.61 -27.74
N SER A 547 -17.63 18.77 -27.27
CA SER A 547 -18.42 19.72 -28.06
C SER A 547 -17.74 20.15 -29.37
N ASN A 548 -16.43 20.41 -29.32
CA ASN A 548 -15.61 20.86 -30.46
C ASN A 548 -14.74 19.74 -31.05
N ALA A 549 -15.13 18.47 -30.86
CA ALA A 549 -14.37 17.33 -31.34
C ALA A 549 -14.75 17.00 -32.80
N PRO A 550 -13.77 16.92 -33.74
CA PRO A 550 -14.03 16.46 -35.10
C PRO A 550 -14.19 14.94 -35.08
N ILE A 551 -15.38 14.43 -34.77
CA ILE A 551 -15.65 12.99 -34.66
C ILE A 551 -16.39 12.52 -35.91
N SER A 552 -15.86 11.47 -36.57
CA SER A 552 -16.60 10.77 -37.62
C SER A 552 -17.57 9.76 -36.98
N TYR A 553 -18.85 10.14 -36.87
CA TYR A 553 -19.89 9.25 -36.34
C TYR A 553 -20.38 8.26 -37.39
N ILE A 554 -20.45 6.98 -37.02
CA ILE A 554 -20.92 5.92 -37.92
C ILE A 554 -22.45 5.91 -37.97
N ASN A 555 -23.09 6.00 -36.80
CA ASN A 555 -24.54 6.00 -36.63
C ASN A 555 -25.03 7.21 -35.80
N ASN A 556 -26.33 7.49 -35.88
CA ASN A 556 -27.01 8.48 -35.07
C ASN A 556 -28.45 8.03 -34.74
N LEU A 557 -28.70 7.74 -33.46
CA LEU A 557 -29.95 7.14 -32.99
C LEU A 557 -31.16 8.05 -33.18
N GLU A 558 -30.96 9.36 -33.25
CA GLU A 558 -32.05 10.35 -33.37
C GLU A 558 -32.48 10.55 -34.83
N SER A 559 -31.52 10.53 -35.77
CA SER A 559 -31.77 10.79 -37.19
C SER A 559 -32.03 9.56 -38.03
N ASP A 560 -31.36 8.44 -37.75
CA ASP A 560 -31.33 7.33 -38.70
C ASP A 560 -32.69 6.62 -38.77
N PRO A 561 -33.17 6.29 -39.99
CA PRO A 561 -34.50 5.70 -40.17
C PRO A 561 -34.63 4.30 -39.56
N ALA A 562 -33.53 3.55 -39.43
CA ALA A 562 -33.55 2.24 -38.77
C ALA A 562 -34.05 2.29 -37.31
N TYR A 563 -33.82 3.41 -36.61
CA TYR A 563 -34.24 3.57 -35.21
C TYR A 563 -35.59 4.29 -35.06
N ALA A 564 -36.31 4.55 -36.16
CA ALA A 564 -37.54 5.34 -36.14
C ALA A 564 -38.66 4.74 -35.26
N TYR A 565 -38.67 3.42 -35.11
CA TYR A 565 -39.67 2.70 -34.30
C TYR A 565 -39.45 2.82 -32.78
N TRP A 566 -38.29 3.32 -32.35
CA TRP A 566 -37.96 3.47 -30.93
C TRP A 566 -38.66 4.68 -30.30
N PRO A 567 -39.07 4.57 -29.02
CA PRO A 567 -39.66 5.70 -28.30
C PRO A 567 -38.61 6.80 -28.05
N THR A 568 -39.06 8.05 -27.96
CA THR A 568 -38.21 9.23 -27.74
C THR A 568 -38.19 9.72 -26.29
N SER A 569 -39.18 9.37 -25.47
CA SER A 569 -39.30 9.87 -24.09
C SER A 569 -38.37 9.15 -23.13
N LEU A 570 -37.66 9.90 -22.28
CA LEU A 570 -36.78 9.36 -21.23
C LEU A 570 -37.52 8.53 -20.19
N HIS A 571 -38.84 8.70 -20.03
CA HIS A 571 -39.62 7.88 -19.11
C HIS A 571 -39.61 6.39 -19.45
N THR A 572 -39.34 6.02 -20.70
CA THR A 572 -39.22 4.60 -21.07
C THR A 572 -38.04 3.90 -20.41
N LEU A 573 -37.04 4.65 -19.92
CA LEU A 573 -35.94 4.10 -19.12
C LEU A 573 -36.43 3.42 -17.83
N PHE A 574 -37.62 3.78 -17.32
CA PHE A 574 -38.21 3.17 -16.12
C PHE A 574 -39.17 2.02 -16.40
N SER A 575 -39.55 1.80 -17.67
CA SER A 575 -40.39 0.65 -18.01
C SER A 575 -39.70 -0.67 -17.66
N PHE A 576 -40.46 -1.66 -17.24
CA PHE A 576 -39.91 -2.98 -16.92
C PHE A 576 -39.53 -3.73 -18.22
N ASP A 577 -38.29 -4.24 -18.31
CA ASP A 577 -37.86 -5.13 -19.39
C ASP A 577 -37.19 -6.34 -18.76
N PHE A 578 -37.69 -7.52 -19.11
CA PHE A 578 -37.29 -8.81 -18.54
C PHE A 578 -35.89 -9.24 -19.00
N SER A 579 -35.36 -8.65 -20.07
CA SER A 579 -34.10 -9.08 -20.69
C SER A 579 -32.84 -8.57 -19.98
N GLY A 580 -32.96 -7.60 -19.08
CA GLY A 580 -31.81 -7.00 -18.38
C GLY A 580 -30.79 -6.30 -19.30
N GLY A 581 -31.11 -6.12 -20.59
CA GLY A 581 -30.24 -5.49 -21.59
C GLY A 581 -30.32 -3.96 -21.62
N ILE A 582 -29.50 -3.34 -22.47
CA ILE A 582 -29.49 -1.88 -22.69
C ILE A 582 -30.85 -1.46 -23.27
N ARG A 583 -31.48 -0.44 -22.65
CA ARG A 583 -32.81 0.01 -23.04
C ARG A 583 -32.79 0.68 -24.41
N ARG A 584 -33.72 0.26 -25.28
CA ARG A 584 -33.89 0.83 -26.63
C ARG A 584 -34.60 2.18 -26.55
N LEU A 585 -33.89 3.24 -26.88
CA LEU A 585 -34.39 4.61 -26.86
C LEU A 585 -33.84 5.38 -28.06
N ARG A 586 -34.70 6.14 -28.73
CA ARG A 586 -34.34 7.01 -29.86
C ARG A 586 -33.71 8.32 -29.39
N LYS A 587 -32.62 8.22 -28.61
CA LYS A 587 -31.89 9.38 -28.06
C LYS A 587 -30.42 9.02 -27.83
N ASN A 588 -29.52 9.96 -28.14
CA ASN A 588 -28.07 9.75 -28.04
C ASN A 588 -27.57 9.88 -26.58
N LEU A 589 -27.84 8.86 -25.75
CA LEU A 589 -27.42 8.82 -24.35
C LEU A 589 -26.00 8.26 -24.16
N TYR A 590 -25.64 7.24 -24.95
CA TYR A 590 -24.36 6.55 -24.85
C TYR A 590 -23.54 6.82 -26.11
N ASN A 591 -22.48 7.61 -25.98
CA ASN A 591 -21.55 7.90 -27.06
C ASN A 591 -20.22 7.19 -26.79
N VAL A 592 -19.84 6.26 -27.66
CA VAL A 592 -18.57 5.53 -27.62
C VAL A 592 -17.71 6.01 -28.78
N ILE A 593 -16.60 6.67 -28.46
CA ILE A 593 -15.65 7.15 -29.48
C ILE A 593 -14.37 6.35 -29.36
N LEU A 594 -13.94 5.76 -30.46
CA LEU A 594 -12.75 4.93 -30.55
C LEU A 594 -11.59 5.75 -31.07
N ILE A 595 -10.48 5.78 -30.33
CA ILE A 595 -9.23 6.39 -30.77
C ILE A 595 -8.24 5.28 -31.08
N ILE A 596 -8.06 5.01 -32.36
CA ILE A 596 -7.33 3.84 -32.84
C ILE A 596 -6.54 4.12 -34.11
N ASP A 597 -5.46 3.38 -34.30
CA ASP A 597 -4.81 3.20 -35.60
C ASP A 597 -5.39 1.93 -36.27
N PRO A 598 -5.98 2.01 -37.47
CA PRO A 598 -6.56 0.84 -38.16
C PRO A 598 -5.54 -0.26 -38.47
N ALA A 599 -4.23 0.05 -38.50
CA ALA A 599 -3.20 -0.96 -38.69
C ALA A 599 -2.94 -1.80 -37.42
N SER A 600 -3.28 -1.29 -36.23
CA SER A 600 -3.01 -1.94 -34.94
C SER A 600 -3.85 -3.22 -34.75
N SER A 601 -3.29 -4.25 -34.09
CA SER A 601 -4.01 -5.52 -33.89
C SER A 601 -5.22 -5.36 -32.97
N GLU A 602 -5.06 -4.63 -31.87
CA GLU A 602 -6.14 -4.39 -30.89
C GLU A 602 -7.23 -3.48 -31.49
N GLY A 603 -6.85 -2.48 -32.30
CA GLY A 603 -7.81 -1.64 -33.02
C GLY A 603 -8.67 -2.42 -34.03
N ARG A 604 -8.10 -3.45 -34.69
CA ARG A 604 -8.85 -4.34 -35.60
C ARG A 604 -9.94 -5.12 -34.88
N GLU A 605 -9.64 -5.67 -33.71
CA GLU A 605 -10.63 -6.39 -32.89
C GLU A 605 -11.77 -5.46 -32.46
N MET A 606 -11.44 -4.25 -32.01
CA MET A 606 -12.43 -3.25 -31.59
C MET A 606 -13.34 -2.83 -32.76
N LEU A 607 -12.81 -2.65 -33.97
CA LEU A 607 -13.61 -2.31 -35.16
C LEU A 607 -14.56 -3.44 -35.58
N LYS A 608 -14.12 -4.70 -35.53
CA LYS A 608 -14.97 -5.87 -35.81
C LYS A 608 -16.12 -5.98 -34.81
N LEU A 609 -15.83 -5.79 -33.52
CA LEU A 609 -16.87 -5.80 -32.48
C LEU A 609 -17.83 -4.61 -32.63
N THR A 610 -17.34 -3.45 -33.06
CA THR A 610 -18.17 -2.28 -33.34
C THR A 610 -19.16 -2.53 -34.49
N GLU A 611 -18.72 -3.19 -35.56
CA GLU A 611 -19.62 -3.61 -36.64
C GLU A 611 -20.71 -4.55 -36.11
N SER A 612 -20.36 -5.53 -35.26
CA SER A 612 -21.32 -6.42 -34.62
C SER A 612 -22.37 -5.65 -33.80
N PHE A 613 -21.96 -4.70 -32.97
CA PHE A 613 -22.88 -3.86 -32.18
C PHE A 613 -23.86 -3.06 -33.03
N LEU A 614 -23.40 -2.55 -34.18
CA LEU A 614 -24.22 -1.81 -35.13
C LEU A 614 -25.23 -2.72 -35.81
N LEU A 615 -24.80 -3.90 -36.30
CA LEU A 615 -25.68 -4.90 -36.93
C LEU A 615 -26.78 -5.38 -35.97
N HIS A 616 -26.47 -5.50 -34.68
CA HIS A 616 -27.46 -5.86 -33.65
C HIS A 616 -28.40 -4.72 -33.22
N MET A 617 -28.29 -3.54 -33.83
CA MET A 617 -29.09 -2.35 -33.49
C MET A 617 -29.05 -2.03 -32.00
N THR A 618 -27.87 -2.05 -31.39
CA THR A 618 -27.71 -1.62 -30.00
C THR A 618 -27.92 -0.11 -29.86
N ALA A 619 -28.45 0.35 -28.72
CA ALA A 619 -28.75 1.76 -28.48
C ALA A 619 -27.50 2.58 -28.10
N ILE A 620 -26.41 2.42 -28.86
CA ILE A 620 -25.12 3.06 -28.64
C ILE A 620 -24.73 3.83 -29.91
N ARG A 621 -24.23 5.05 -29.73
CA ARG A 621 -23.69 5.86 -30.81
C ARG A 621 -22.17 5.68 -30.90
N PHE A 622 -21.69 5.18 -32.02
CA PHE A 622 -20.26 4.96 -32.26
C PHE A 622 -19.64 6.08 -33.09
N GLY A 623 -18.47 6.56 -32.67
CA GLY A 623 -17.63 7.49 -33.40
C GLY A 623 -16.18 7.02 -33.48
N ILE A 624 -15.46 7.48 -34.50
CA ILE A 624 -14.03 7.16 -34.70
C ILE A 624 -13.21 8.45 -34.67
N LEU A 625 -12.03 8.34 -34.07
CA LEU A 625 -10.93 9.31 -34.14
C LEU A 625 -9.67 8.56 -34.55
N TRP A 626 -9.08 8.96 -35.67
CA TRP A 626 -7.91 8.29 -36.21
C TRP A 626 -6.63 8.74 -35.49
N GLU A 627 -5.89 7.79 -34.91
CA GLU A 627 -4.60 8.07 -34.27
C GLU A 627 -3.44 7.86 -35.24
N VAL A 628 -3.43 8.62 -36.33
CA VAL A 628 -2.40 8.52 -37.38
C VAL A 628 -1.63 9.84 -37.49
N ASN A 629 -0.31 9.76 -37.67
CA ASN A 629 0.49 10.95 -37.92
C ASN A 629 0.37 11.33 -39.40
N PRO A 630 -0.21 12.50 -39.75
CA PRO A 630 -0.45 12.90 -41.14
C PRO A 630 0.85 13.14 -41.92
N LYS A 631 2.01 13.26 -41.25
CA LYS A 631 3.31 13.53 -41.87
C LYS A 631 4.07 12.28 -42.28
N VAL A 632 3.68 11.10 -41.79
CA VAL A 632 4.39 9.84 -42.04
C VAL A 632 3.54 8.97 -42.93
N ASN A 633 4.09 8.49 -44.04
CA ASN A 633 3.40 7.55 -44.92
C ASN A 633 3.35 6.17 -44.25
N SER A 634 2.24 5.88 -43.56
CA SER A 634 1.99 4.60 -42.88
C SER A 634 0.84 3.83 -43.53
N THR A 635 0.82 2.51 -43.34
CA THR A 635 -0.32 1.66 -43.74
C THR A 635 -1.64 2.15 -43.11
N GLY A 636 -1.57 2.64 -41.87
CA GLY A 636 -2.70 3.29 -41.20
C GLY A 636 -3.22 4.52 -41.94
N LEU A 637 -2.32 5.40 -42.43
CA LEU A 637 -2.71 6.59 -43.18
C LEU A 637 -3.47 6.23 -44.46
N ILE A 638 -2.96 5.26 -45.21
CA ILE A 638 -3.58 4.81 -46.46
C ILE A 638 -4.98 4.21 -46.19
N LEU A 639 -5.14 3.40 -45.14
CA LEU A 639 -6.45 2.87 -44.75
C LEU A 639 -7.42 3.98 -44.35
N THR A 640 -6.95 5.04 -43.66
CA THR A 640 -7.80 6.19 -43.32
C THR A 640 -8.17 7.04 -44.54
N ARG A 641 -7.30 7.14 -45.55
CA ARG A 641 -7.62 7.80 -46.82
C ARG A 641 -8.70 7.02 -47.58
N ILE A 642 -8.57 5.71 -47.65
CA ILE A 642 -9.59 4.84 -48.26
C ILE A 642 -10.93 4.99 -47.51
N TYR A 643 -10.90 5.02 -46.18
CA TYR A 643 -12.09 5.26 -45.37
C TYR A 643 -12.77 6.59 -45.72
N SER A 644 -11.99 7.67 -45.80
CA SER A 644 -12.47 9.02 -46.13
C SER A 644 -13.01 9.11 -47.56
N TYR A 645 -12.35 8.42 -48.50
CA TYR A 645 -12.81 8.28 -49.89
C TYR A 645 -14.16 7.57 -49.96
N ILE A 646 -14.30 6.41 -49.32
CA ILE A 646 -15.56 5.63 -49.34
C ILE A 646 -16.68 6.43 -48.66
N SER A 647 -16.37 7.10 -47.55
CA SER A 647 -17.33 7.94 -46.81
C SER A 647 -17.86 9.12 -47.65
N SER A 648 -16.99 9.75 -48.45
CA SER A 648 -17.36 10.90 -49.28
C SER A 648 -18.05 10.52 -50.59
N THR A 649 -17.72 9.36 -51.17
CA THR A 649 -18.25 8.92 -52.46
C THR A 649 -19.61 8.23 -52.35
N ILE A 650 -19.82 7.41 -51.32
CA ILE A 650 -21.05 6.64 -51.16
C ILE A 650 -22.08 7.47 -50.38
N THR A 651 -23.08 7.98 -51.10
CA THR A 651 -24.17 8.77 -50.49
C THR A 651 -25.44 7.96 -50.26
N LYS A 652 -25.67 6.90 -51.06
CA LYS A 652 -26.83 6.01 -50.92
C LYS A 652 -26.40 4.57 -50.62
N SER A 653 -27.17 3.87 -49.79
CA SER A 653 -26.93 2.46 -49.45
C SER A 653 -26.94 1.50 -50.64
N ARG A 654 -27.60 1.87 -51.75
CA ARG A 654 -27.64 1.06 -52.98
C ARG A 654 -26.37 1.14 -53.82
N GLU A 655 -25.54 2.15 -53.57
CA GLU A 655 -24.28 2.39 -54.29
C GLU A 655 -23.12 1.63 -53.63
N SER A 656 -23.32 1.03 -52.44
CA SER A 656 -22.27 0.26 -51.77
C SER A 656 -22.12 -1.14 -52.38
N PRO A 657 -20.89 -1.59 -52.66
CA PRO A 657 -20.62 -2.95 -53.12
C PRO A 657 -20.85 -4.00 -52.02
N PHE A 658 -21.01 -3.57 -50.76
CA PHE A 658 -21.29 -4.42 -49.60
C PHE A 658 -22.80 -4.46 -49.32
N PRO A 659 -23.39 -5.65 -49.11
CA PRO A 659 -24.79 -5.77 -48.74
C PRO A 659 -25.00 -5.26 -47.32
N VAL A 660 -25.54 -4.05 -47.16
CA VAL A 660 -26.02 -3.59 -45.85
C VAL A 660 -27.34 -4.32 -45.58
N ASN A 661 -27.31 -5.29 -44.65
CA ASN A 661 -28.45 -6.16 -44.35
C ASN A 661 -29.70 -5.43 -43.82
N ILE A 662 -29.56 -4.18 -43.37
CA ILE A 662 -30.64 -3.38 -42.78
C ILE A 662 -30.66 -2.02 -43.48
N ASP A 663 -31.74 -1.76 -44.24
CA ASP A 663 -31.92 -0.50 -44.95
C ASP A 663 -31.97 0.69 -43.97
N GLY A 664 -31.08 1.66 -44.19
CA GLY A 664 -31.06 2.92 -43.43
C GLY A 664 -30.44 2.82 -42.03
N LEU A 665 -29.62 1.80 -41.79
CA LEU A 665 -28.76 1.70 -40.61
C LEU A 665 -27.48 2.53 -40.78
N GLY A 666 -27.30 3.55 -39.94
CA GLY A 666 -26.11 4.41 -39.96
C GLY A 666 -26.00 5.28 -41.22
N SER A 667 -24.89 6.01 -41.31
CA SER A 667 -24.53 6.72 -42.54
C SER A 667 -24.01 5.72 -43.60
N PRO A 668 -24.61 5.68 -44.81
CA PRO A 668 -24.25 4.66 -45.82
C PRO A 668 -22.76 4.60 -46.16
N GLY A 669 -22.11 5.76 -46.32
CA GLY A 669 -20.68 5.83 -46.62
C GLY A 669 -19.78 5.31 -45.50
N SER A 670 -19.97 5.79 -44.26
CA SER A 670 -19.17 5.34 -43.11
C SER A 670 -19.37 3.86 -42.80
N MET A 671 -20.59 3.35 -42.98
CA MET A 671 -20.91 1.93 -42.80
C MET A 671 -20.22 1.06 -43.86
N ALA A 672 -20.31 1.44 -45.14
CA ALA A 672 -19.61 0.75 -46.22
C ALA A 672 -18.08 0.79 -46.06
N ALA A 673 -17.56 1.90 -45.53
CA ALA A 673 -16.15 2.04 -45.21
C ALA A 673 -15.72 1.13 -44.04
N LEU A 674 -16.57 0.97 -43.01
CA LEU A 674 -16.33 0.04 -41.91
C LEU A 674 -16.34 -1.41 -42.39
N SER A 675 -17.34 -1.81 -43.18
CA SER A 675 -17.43 -3.18 -43.72
C SER A 675 -16.24 -3.51 -44.64
N PHE A 676 -15.75 -2.52 -45.40
CA PHE A 676 -14.53 -2.70 -46.19
C PHE A 676 -13.30 -2.99 -45.32
N LEU A 677 -13.13 -2.25 -44.21
CA LEU A 677 -12.03 -2.49 -43.27
C LEU A 677 -12.13 -3.88 -42.63
N THR A 678 -13.32 -4.29 -42.19
CA THR A 678 -13.50 -5.61 -41.56
C THR A 678 -13.30 -6.76 -42.54
N GLU A 679 -13.66 -6.60 -43.81
CA GLU A 679 -13.34 -7.57 -44.86
C GLU A 679 -11.84 -7.66 -45.15
N ILE A 680 -11.12 -6.52 -45.15
CA ILE A 680 -9.65 -6.54 -45.24
C ILE A 680 -9.06 -7.35 -44.08
N TYR A 681 -9.51 -7.08 -42.85
CA TYR A 681 -9.00 -7.76 -41.66
C TYR A 681 -9.32 -9.26 -41.68
N ALA A 682 -10.55 -9.65 -42.04
CA ALA A 682 -10.96 -11.06 -42.11
C ALA A 682 -10.13 -11.89 -43.10
N ASN A 683 -9.55 -11.24 -44.12
CA ASN A 683 -8.68 -11.90 -45.08
C ASN A 683 -7.21 -11.87 -44.65
N ALA A 684 -6.75 -10.79 -44.00
CA ALA A 684 -5.41 -10.73 -43.42
C ALA A 684 -5.21 -11.85 -42.38
N ASP A 685 -6.24 -12.15 -41.58
CA ASP A 685 -6.19 -13.22 -40.58
C ASP A 685 -6.11 -14.63 -41.20
N LYS A 686 -6.65 -14.82 -42.42
CA LYS A 686 -6.64 -16.11 -43.13
C LYS A 686 -5.28 -16.42 -43.77
N GLU A 687 -4.50 -15.41 -44.13
CA GLU A 687 -3.25 -15.56 -44.89
C GLU A 687 -1.97 -15.56 -44.01
N THR A 688 -2.10 -15.43 -42.67
CA THR A 688 -0.98 -15.27 -41.70
C THR A 688 0.07 -14.22 -42.09
N ASN A 689 -0.29 -13.28 -42.97
CA ASN A 689 0.58 -12.22 -43.46
C ASN A 689 0.24 -10.89 -42.79
N GLN A 690 1.27 -10.09 -42.50
CA GLN A 690 1.12 -8.70 -42.08
C GLN A 690 0.36 -7.91 -43.16
N LEU A 691 -0.48 -6.94 -42.76
CA LEU A 691 -1.23 -6.05 -43.68
C LEU A 691 -0.26 -5.39 -44.67
N SER A 692 -0.18 -5.92 -45.90
CA SER A 692 0.70 -5.41 -46.95
C SER A 692 -0.05 -4.41 -47.84
N LEU A 693 0.65 -3.38 -48.31
CA LEU A 693 0.09 -2.34 -49.16
C LEU A 693 -0.45 -2.90 -50.49
N ASP A 694 0.24 -3.89 -51.06
CA ASP A 694 -0.15 -4.57 -52.30
C ASP A 694 -1.48 -5.34 -52.15
N LEU A 695 -1.73 -5.97 -50.99
CA LEU A 695 -3.01 -6.63 -50.72
C LEU A 695 -4.16 -5.63 -50.63
N ILE A 696 -3.93 -4.49 -49.97
CA ILE A 696 -4.92 -3.42 -49.82
C ILE A 696 -5.24 -2.82 -51.19
N GLN A 697 -4.22 -2.53 -52.01
CA GLN A 697 -4.38 -1.95 -53.33
C GLN A 697 -5.18 -2.86 -54.28
N ARG A 698 -4.80 -4.15 -54.40
CA ARG A 698 -5.51 -5.11 -55.27
C ARG A 698 -6.98 -5.26 -54.90
N LYS A 699 -7.30 -5.23 -53.62
CA LYS A 699 -8.69 -5.33 -53.16
C LYS A 699 -9.46 -4.05 -53.41
N PHE A 700 -8.84 -2.91 -53.14
CA PHE A 700 -9.45 -1.63 -53.43
C PHE A 700 -9.81 -1.50 -54.92
N GLU A 701 -8.89 -1.83 -55.82
CA GLU A 701 -9.12 -1.81 -57.28
C GLU A 701 -10.21 -2.81 -57.72
N LYS A 702 -10.36 -3.95 -57.02
CA LYS A 702 -11.40 -4.93 -57.30
C LYS A 702 -12.80 -4.44 -56.91
N PHE A 703 -12.93 -3.78 -55.76
CA PHE A 703 -14.22 -3.32 -55.25
C PHE A 703 -14.65 -1.96 -55.82
N PHE A 704 -13.67 -1.11 -56.15
CA PHE A 704 -13.89 0.23 -56.70
C PHE A 704 -13.10 0.42 -58.01
N PRO A 705 -13.52 -0.23 -59.11
CA PRO A 705 -12.81 -0.16 -60.39
C PRO A 705 -12.90 1.23 -61.06
N SER A 706 -13.79 2.10 -60.60
CA SER A 706 -13.97 3.47 -61.09
C SER A 706 -13.20 4.52 -60.30
N ALA A 707 -12.41 4.12 -59.30
CA ALA A 707 -11.64 5.03 -58.46
C ALA A 707 -10.19 5.16 -58.97
N ASP A 708 -9.69 6.39 -59.06
CA ASP A 708 -8.27 6.64 -59.40
C ASP A 708 -7.38 6.27 -58.21
N SER A 709 -6.68 5.14 -58.30
CA SER A 709 -5.83 4.62 -57.22
C SER A 709 -4.62 5.53 -56.94
N GLU A 710 -4.18 6.30 -57.94
CA GLU A 710 -3.09 7.27 -57.78
C GLU A 710 -3.42 8.36 -56.76
N ASP A 711 -4.67 8.80 -56.63
CA ASP A 711 -5.08 9.87 -55.71
C ASP A 711 -5.10 9.45 -54.23
N ILE A 712 -5.06 8.15 -53.95
CA ILE A 712 -5.15 7.59 -52.59
C ILE A 712 -3.78 7.06 -52.14
N PHE A 713 -3.10 6.31 -53.01
CA PHE A 713 -1.86 5.61 -52.69
C PHE A 713 -0.59 6.40 -53.05
N ALA A 714 -0.62 7.27 -54.05
CA ALA A 714 0.57 7.98 -54.54
C ALA A 714 0.84 9.39 -53.95
N PRO A 715 -0.11 10.16 -53.37
CA PRO A 715 0.18 11.53 -52.97
C PRO A 715 1.05 11.58 -51.71
N ALA A 716 1.97 12.55 -51.70
CA ALA A 716 2.81 12.84 -50.55
C ALA A 716 1.95 13.10 -49.29
N PRO A 717 2.43 12.72 -48.09
CA PRO A 717 1.70 12.93 -46.85
C PRO A 717 1.32 14.42 -46.67
N GLY A 718 0.03 14.71 -46.51
CA GLY A 718 -0.52 16.06 -46.32
C GLY A 718 -0.89 16.82 -47.59
N SER A 719 -0.88 16.17 -48.76
CA SER A 719 -1.22 16.81 -50.06
C SER A 719 -2.50 16.30 -50.72
N SER A 720 -3.15 15.26 -50.16
CA SER A 720 -4.42 14.75 -50.69
C SER A 720 -5.61 15.43 -50.04
N ASP A 721 -6.73 15.53 -50.78
CA ASP A 721 -7.99 16.08 -50.27
C ASP A 721 -8.57 15.27 -49.09
N TYR A 722 -8.19 13.99 -49.00
CA TYR A 722 -8.62 13.04 -47.97
C TYR A 722 -7.79 13.11 -46.66
N ASP A 723 -6.71 13.90 -46.62
CA ASP A 723 -5.87 14.05 -45.41
C ASP A 723 -6.46 15.06 -44.40
N ASN A 724 -7.50 15.81 -44.78
CA ASN A 724 -8.13 16.85 -43.96
C ASN A 724 -8.73 16.31 -42.65
N GLU A 725 -9.39 15.14 -42.70
CA GLU A 725 -9.97 14.49 -41.52
C GLU A 725 -8.88 14.03 -40.54
N VAL A 726 -7.81 13.40 -41.06
CA VAL A 726 -6.67 12.92 -40.26
C VAL A 726 -5.92 14.10 -39.63
N SER A 727 -5.75 15.19 -40.36
CA SER A 727 -5.14 16.42 -39.84
C SER A 727 -5.97 17.01 -38.69
N SER A 728 -7.29 17.08 -38.86
CA SER A 728 -8.23 17.58 -37.85
C SER A 728 -8.25 16.68 -36.60
N HIS A 729 -8.26 15.36 -36.78
CA HIS A 729 -8.15 14.39 -35.69
C HIS A 729 -6.84 14.55 -34.91
N ASN A 730 -5.71 14.67 -35.61
CA ASN A 730 -4.41 14.85 -34.98
C ASN A 730 -4.32 16.18 -34.21
N GLU A 731 -4.84 17.28 -34.76
CA GLU A 731 -4.92 18.56 -34.04
C GLU A 731 -5.76 18.43 -32.77
N PHE A 732 -6.91 17.74 -32.84
CA PHE A 732 -7.74 17.49 -31.68
C PHE A 732 -7.04 16.62 -30.62
N LEU A 733 -6.34 15.56 -31.01
CA LEU A 733 -5.57 14.70 -30.09
C LEU A 733 -4.44 15.47 -29.38
N ILE A 734 -3.81 16.42 -30.08
CA ILE A 734 -2.81 17.32 -29.51
C ILE A 734 -3.46 18.33 -28.55
N ARG A 735 -4.57 18.94 -28.94
CA ARG A 735 -5.30 19.98 -28.16
C ARG A 735 -5.95 19.41 -26.90
N SER A 736 -6.61 18.26 -27.00
CA SER A 736 -7.23 17.53 -25.90
C SER A 736 -6.22 16.90 -24.94
N GLY A 737 -4.95 16.74 -25.36
CA GLY A 737 -3.88 16.18 -24.53
C GLY A 737 -3.80 14.65 -24.53
N LEU A 738 -4.69 13.98 -25.28
CA LEU A 738 -4.78 12.52 -25.39
C LEU A 738 -3.52 11.89 -26.00
N ARG A 739 -2.81 12.60 -26.89
CA ARG A 739 -1.53 12.15 -27.46
C ARG A 739 -0.45 11.87 -26.39
N SER A 740 -0.54 12.53 -25.23
CA SER A 740 0.43 12.35 -24.13
C SER A 740 0.38 10.95 -23.50
N ILE A 741 -0.73 10.22 -23.71
CA ILE A 741 -1.00 8.94 -23.06
C ILE A 741 -0.08 7.84 -23.60
N LYS A 742 0.44 7.97 -24.84
CA LYS A 742 1.39 7.05 -25.52
C LYS A 742 1.00 5.55 -25.53
N LYS A 743 -0.17 5.21 -24.98
CA LYS A 743 -0.79 3.90 -24.95
C LYS A 743 -2.08 4.00 -25.72
N PHE A 744 -2.12 3.40 -26.88
CA PHE A 744 -3.30 3.27 -27.73
C PHE A 744 -3.50 1.80 -28.02
N PRO A 745 -4.74 1.33 -28.21
CA PRO A 745 -5.99 2.07 -28.42
C PRO A 745 -6.62 2.69 -27.15
N LEU A 746 -7.44 3.73 -27.33
CA LEU A 746 -8.23 4.36 -26.25
C LEU A 746 -9.72 4.39 -26.59
N ILE A 747 -10.56 4.30 -25.57
CA ILE A 747 -12.01 4.49 -25.68
C ILE A 747 -12.40 5.75 -24.91
N LEU A 748 -13.21 6.59 -25.54
CA LEU A 748 -13.92 7.68 -24.87
C LEU A 748 -15.40 7.30 -24.75
N PHE A 749 -15.86 7.08 -23.54
CA PHE A 749 -17.26 6.82 -23.25
C PHE A 749 -17.88 8.09 -22.68
N ASN A 750 -18.73 8.79 -23.45
CA ASN A 750 -19.30 10.10 -23.10
C ASN A 750 -18.26 11.15 -22.63
N GLY A 751 -16.99 11.00 -23.01
CA GLY A 751 -15.86 11.84 -22.61
C GLY A 751 -14.98 11.24 -21.49
N ILE A 752 -15.38 10.12 -20.88
CA ILE A 752 -14.59 9.34 -19.93
C ILE A 752 -13.53 8.54 -20.68
N ILE A 753 -12.26 8.69 -20.29
CA ILE A 753 -11.12 8.09 -20.99
C ILE A 753 -10.81 6.73 -20.39
N LEU A 754 -10.74 5.69 -21.23
CA LEU A 754 -10.36 4.33 -20.85
C LEU A 754 -9.16 3.88 -21.69
N ASP A 755 -8.16 3.31 -21.01
CA ASP A 755 -7.01 2.69 -21.65
C ASP A 755 -7.21 1.18 -21.82
N ASN A 756 -6.33 0.55 -22.59
CA ASN A 756 -6.37 -0.90 -22.81
C ASN A 756 -6.29 -1.70 -21.50
N GLU A 757 -5.54 -1.25 -20.49
CA GLU A 757 -5.51 -1.91 -19.18
C GLU A 757 -6.88 -1.86 -18.49
N GLY A 758 -7.56 -0.71 -18.51
CA GLY A 758 -8.91 -0.53 -17.99
C GLY A 758 -9.94 -1.40 -18.72
N ILE A 759 -9.84 -1.48 -20.05
CA ILE A 759 -10.73 -2.32 -20.88
C ILE A 759 -10.55 -3.81 -20.53
N ARG A 760 -9.31 -4.28 -20.38
CA ARG A 760 -9.03 -5.68 -20.01
C ARG A 760 -9.52 -6.01 -18.60
N LYS A 761 -9.39 -5.07 -17.65
CA LYS A 761 -9.91 -5.25 -16.28
C LYS A 761 -11.44 -5.38 -16.24
N LEU A 762 -12.15 -4.84 -17.23
CA LEU A 762 -13.60 -4.92 -17.35
C LEU A 762 -14.10 -6.13 -18.16
N GLY A 763 -13.21 -7.07 -18.55
CA GLY A 763 -13.59 -8.29 -19.27
C GLY A 763 -13.36 -8.25 -20.78
N GLY A 764 -12.97 -7.10 -21.35
CA GLY A 764 -12.76 -6.91 -22.78
C GLY A 764 -13.57 -5.73 -23.33
N PHE A 765 -13.51 -5.50 -24.65
CA PHE A 765 -14.19 -4.35 -25.27
C PHE A 765 -15.71 -4.39 -25.11
N GLU A 766 -16.33 -5.54 -25.39
CA GLU A 766 -17.79 -5.72 -25.32
C GLU A 766 -18.31 -5.57 -23.88
N ASP A 767 -17.73 -6.33 -22.95
CA ASP A 767 -18.10 -6.29 -21.53
C ASP A 767 -17.87 -4.90 -20.92
N ALA A 768 -16.79 -4.21 -21.30
CA ALA A 768 -16.52 -2.84 -20.84
C ALA A 768 -17.62 -1.87 -21.31
N VAL A 769 -17.98 -1.88 -22.59
CA VAL A 769 -19.02 -0.98 -23.13
C VAL A 769 -20.37 -1.26 -22.47
N VAL A 770 -20.75 -2.53 -22.31
CA VAL A 770 -22.03 -2.91 -21.66
C VAL A 770 -22.05 -2.49 -20.20
N THR A 771 -20.96 -2.76 -19.45
CA THR A 771 -20.86 -2.38 -18.03
C THR A 771 -20.98 -0.87 -17.85
N LEU A 772 -20.29 -0.07 -18.68
CA LEU A 772 -20.37 1.39 -18.64
C LEU A 772 -21.78 1.92 -18.97
N CYS A 773 -22.46 1.31 -19.95
CA CYS A 773 -23.83 1.67 -20.27
C CYS A 773 -24.78 1.38 -19.09
N MET A 774 -24.61 0.26 -18.40
CA MET A 774 -25.44 -0.09 -17.23
C MET A 774 -25.20 0.85 -16.05
N GLU A 775 -23.95 1.20 -15.78
CA GLU A 775 -23.62 2.17 -14.72
C GLU A 775 -24.14 3.58 -15.08
N GLU A 776 -24.01 4.04 -16.32
CA GLU A 776 -24.63 5.29 -16.78
C GLU A 776 -26.15 5.27 -16.69
N LEU A 777 -26.78 4.15 -17.03
CA LEU A 777 -28.23 4.04 -17.00
C LEU A 777 -28.78 4.35 -15.60
N MET A 778 -28.15 3.82 -14.55
CA MET A 778 -28.53 4.11 -13.16
C MET A 778 -28.41 5.61 -12.84
N ARG A 779 -27.37 6.26 -13.37
CA ARG A 779 -27.14 7.69 -13.18
C ARG A 779 -28.18 8.53 -13.93
N ILE A 780 -28.44 8.21 -15.20
CA ILE A 780 -29.43 8.93 -16.01
C ILE A 780 -30.82 8.75 -15.40
N GLN A 781 -31.18 7.53 -14.96
CA GLN A 781 -32.44 7.28 -14.25
C GLN A 781 -32.56 8.12 -12.98
N SER A 782 -31.53 8.19 -12.15
CA SER A 782 -31.57 9.03 -10.95
C SER A 782 -31.69 10.53 -11.27
N ALA A 783 -30.98 11.00 -12.30
CA ALA A 783 -31.05 12.39 -12.75
C ALA A 783 -32.42 12.76 -13.34
N VAL A 784 -33.05 11.86 -14.11
CA VAL A 784 -34.42 12.05 -14.62
C VAL A 784 -35.43 12.02 -13.48
N PHE A 785 -35.28 11.10 -12.51
CA PHE A 785 -36.15 11.02 -11.33
C PHE A 785 -36.08 12.30 -10.48
N GLN A 786 -34.88 12.88 -10.34
CA GLN A 786 -34.67 14.15 -9.64
C GLN A 786 -35.09 15.39 -10.46
N GLY A 787 -35.50 15.22 -11.73
CA GLY A 787 -35.89 16.31 -12.61
C GLY A 787 -34.71 17.14 -13.15
N GLN A 788 -33.47 16.64 -13.06
CA GLN A 788 -32.29 17.33 -13.58
C GLN A 788 -32.16 17.23 -15.11
N MET A 789 -32.75 16.19 -15.71
CA MET A 789 -32.73 15.92 -17.15
C MET A 789 -34.15 15.81 -17.72
N SER A 790 -34.41 16.53 -18.82
CA SER A 790 -35.64 16.48 -19.59
C SER A 790 -35.39 15.93 -20.99
N ASP A 791 -36.47 15.65 -21.73
CA ASP A 791 -36.41 15.10 -23.09
C ASP A 791 -35.69 16.04 -24.08
N SER A 792 -35.64 17.35 -23.83
CA SER A 792 -34.91 18.33 -24.64
C SER A 792 -33.39 18.35 -24.43
N ASN A 793 -32.91 17.85 -23.29
CA ASN A 793 -31.51 18.02 -22.90
C ASN A 793 -30.65 16.88 -23.45
N SER A 794 -29.40 17.20 -23.80
CA SER A 794 -28.38 16.22 -24.17
C SER A 794 -27.71 15.62 -22.93
N ILE A 795 -27.00 14.50 -23.10
CA ILE A 795 -26.21 13.91 -22.02
C ILE A 795 -25.05 14.82 -21.59
N PHE A 796 -24.51 15.62 -22.50
CA PHE A 796 -23.42 16.56 -22.22
C PHE A 796 -23.87 17.69 -21.28
N ASP A 797 -25.12 18.13 -21.38
CA ASP A 797 -25.69 19.14 -20.48
C ASP A 797 -25.72 18.64 -19.02
N LEU A 798 -25.91 17.34 -18.83
CA LEU A 798 -25.91 16.72 -17.51
C LEU A 798 -24.49 16.75 -16.91
N TYR A 799 -23.45 16.41 -17.68
CA TYR A 799 -22.07 16.54 -17.20
C TYR A 799 -21.65 18.00 -16.97
N GLN A 800 -22.20 18.95 -17.73
CA GLN A 800 -21.90 20.37 -17.54
C GLN A 800 -22.44 20.87 -16.19
N LYS A 801 -23.63 20.41 -15.79
CA LYS A 801 -24.21 20.70 -14.48
C LYS A 801 -23.38 20.16 -13.32
N THR A 802 -22.67 19.03 -13.50
CA THR A 802 -21.88 18.40 -12.45
C THR A 802 -20.47 18.98 -12.27
N THR A 803 -20.07 20.02 -13.02
CA THR A 803 -18.73 20.66 -12.96
C THR A 803 -17.52 19.72 -13.17
N THR A 804 -17.76 18.56 -13.79
CA THR A 804 -16.75 17.50 -13.99
C THR A 804 -16.08 17.56 -15.38
N ILE A 805 -16.55 18.45 -16.26
CA ILE A 805 -16.03 18.60 -17.63
C ILE A 805 -14.71 19.37 -17.65
N VAL A 806 -13.73 18.84 -18.39
CA VAL A 806 -12.40 19.44 -18.59
C VAL A 806 -12.13 19.54 -20.10
N PRO A 807 -11.65 20.69 -20.61
CA PRO A 807 -11.38 20.87 -22.04
C PRO A 807 -10.10 20.18 -22.53
N ARG A 808 -9.13 19.95 -21.64
CA ARG A 808 -7.86 19.29 -21.94
C ARG A 808 -7.46 18.34 -20.82
N PHE A 809 -7.28 17.08 -21.17
CA PHE A 809 -6.76 16.07 -20.28
C PHE A 809 -5.23 16.23 -20.13
N ASN A 810 -4.77 16.48 -18.90
CA ASN A 810 -3.35 16.47 -18.58
C ASN A 810 -3.02 15.24 -17.73
N MET A 811 -2.33 14.28 -18.34
CA MET A 811 -1.93 13.05 -17.66
C MET A 811 -1.17 13.36 -16.36
N ARG A 812 -0.25 14.31 -16.31
CA ARG A 812 0.53 14.56 -15.08
C ARG A 812 -0.29 15.04 -13.88
N LEU A 813 -1.45 15.66 -14.13
CA LEU A 813 -2.31 16.22 -13.09
C LEU A 813 -3.49 15.31 -12.76
N LEU A 814 -4.09 14.71 -13.80
CA LEU A 814 -5.36 13.98 -13.69
C LEU A 814 -5.16 12.46 -13.70
N TYR A 815 -4.00 11.96 -14.16
CA TYR A 815 -3.68 10.54 -14.09
C TYR A 815 -3.29 10.15 -12.67
N ASN A 816 -4.16 9.38 -12.04
CA ASN A 816 -3.82 8.69 -10.80
C ASN A 816 -3.66 7.20 -11.12
N LYS A 817 -2.42 6.72 -11.23
CA LYS A 817 -2.20 5.28 -11.41
C LYS A 817 -2.56 4.60 -10.10
N LYS A 818 -3.76 4.00 -10.03
CA LYS A 818 -4.06 3.01 -8.98
C LYS A 818 -3.07 1.87 -9.14
N LYS A 819 -2.09 1.79 -8.24
CA LYS A 819 -1.31 0.56 -8.11
C LYS A 819 -2.21 -0.43 -7.38
N ASP A 820 -2.51 -1.54 -8.04
CA ASP A 820 -2.92 -2.75 -7.34
C ASP A 820 -1.84 -2.99 -6.27
N ASN A 821 -2.27 -3.17 -5.01
CA ASN A 821 -1.43 -3.33 -3.82
C ASN A 821 -0.56 -4.60 -3.92
N SER A 822 0.43 -4.61 -4.82
CA SER A 822 1.52 -5.56 -4.82
C SER A 822 2.71 -4.93 -4.08
N ILE A 823 3.25 -5.73 -3.19
CA ILE A 823 4.05 -5.43 -1.98
C ILE A 823 5.42 -4.76 -2.23
N HIS A 824 5.71 -4.22 -3.41
CA HIS A 824 7.02 -3.65 -3.71
C HIS A 824 6.96 -2.21 -4.24
N GLY A 825 7.22 -1.28 -3.32
CA GLY A 825 8.30 -0.30 -3.48
C GLY A 825 8.33 0.50 -4.78
N SER A 826 7.28 1.26 -5.07
CA SER A 826 7.40 2.49 -5.86
C SER A 826 6.13 3.30 -5.60
N VAL A 827 6.21 4.20 -4.64
CA VAL A 827 5.17 5.17 -4.34
C VAL A 827 5.11 6.14 -5.52
N THR A 828 4.25 5.85 -6.49
CA THR A 828 3.67 6.90 -7.35
C THR A 828 2.21 7.09 -6.94
N SER A 829 1.97 7.23 -5.63
CA SER A 829 0.94 8.15 -5.19
C SER A 829 1.28 9.52 -5.79
N SER A 830 0.31 10.43 -5.92
CA SER A 830 0.62 11.86 -6.03
C SER A 830 1.82 12.17 -5.13
N LYS A 831 2.92 12.63 -5.72
CA LYS A 831 4.19 12.84 -5.01
C LYS A 831 3.98 14.02 -4.06
N TYR A 832 3.34 13.78 -2.93
CA TYR A 832 3.25 14.73 -1.84
C TYR A 832 4.60 14.73 -1.15
N ILE A 833 5.32 15.83 -1.29
CA ILE A 833 6.53 16.09 -0.51
C ILE A 833 6.04 16.74 0.78
N ASN A 834 6.09 16.00 1.88
CA ASN A 834 5.78 16.54 3.18
C ASN A 834 6.91 17.49 3.62
N LEU A 835 6.58 18.77 3.79
CA LEU A 835 7.54 19.83 4.05
C LEU A 835 8.02 19.89 5.49
N ASP A 836 7.21 19.46 6.46
CA ASP A 836 7.61 19.35 7.87
C ASP A 836 8.48 18.12 8.14
N GLY A 837 8.68 17.29 7.10
CA GLY A 837 9.54 16.11 7.06
C GLY A 837 10.73 16.24 6.11
N TYR A 838 11.36 17.42 5.98
CA TYR A 838 12.77 17.49 5.58
C TYR A 838 13.65 17.07 6.77
N SER A 839 13.62 15.80 7.20
CA SER A 839 14.46 14.74 6.64
C SER A 839 13.90 14.12 5.35
N ILE A 840 14.33 14.68 4.23
CA ILE A 840 14.18 14.21 2.85
C ILE A 840 13.98 12.69 2.80
N GLN A 841 12.81 12.21 2.35
CA GLN A 841 12.74 10.89 1.71
C GLN A 841 13.59 10.98 0.44
N LYS A 842 14.87 10.63 0.60
CA LYS A 842 15.90 10.66 -0.43
C LYS A 842 15.62 9.56 -1.44
N ASN A 843 14.85 9.87 -2.47
CA ASN A 843 15.04 9.26 -3.76
C ASN A 843 15.49 10.36 -4.70
N THR A 844 16.69 10.19 -5.25
CA THR A 844 17.52 11.15 -6.03
C THR A 844 18.41 12.07 -5.19
N SER A 845 19.58 11.51 -4.84
CA SER A 845 20.92 12.02 -5.19
C SER A 845 21.17 13.54 -5.25
N ASN A 846 20.60 14.37 -4.38
CA ASN A 846 21.18 15.68 -4.09
C ASN A 846 20.84 16.13 -2.67
N GLU A 847 21.91 16.44 -1.96
CA GLU A 847 22.00 17.24 -0.76
C GLU A 847 21.57 16.61 0.58
N ASN A 848 22.56 15.96 1.19
CA ASN A 848 22.87 16.22 2.58
C ASN A 848 23.00 17.72 2.83
N VAL A 849 21.90 18.38 3.19
CA VAL A 849 22.06 19.52 4.09
C VAL A 849 21.08 19.53 5.24
N SER A 850 21.44 18.75 6.26
CA SER A 850 21.17 19.12 7.65
C SER A 850 22.24 20.08 8.18
N ASN A 851 22.69 21.05 7.39
CA ASN A 851 23.18 22.30 7.96
C ASN A 851 21.99 23.27 7.99
N PRO A 852 21.53 23.70 9.18
CA PRO A 852 20.54 24.79 9.27
C PRO A 852 21.02 26.05 8.52
N GLN A 853 22.30 26.16 8.19
CA GLN A 853 22.89 27.23 7.39
C GLN A 853 22.57 27.17 5.88
N SER A 854 22.50 25.99 5.23
CA SER A 854 22.11 25.96 3.80
C SER A 854 20.61 26.02 3.60
N LEU A 855 19.79 25.45 4.50
CA LEU A 855 18.34 25.65 4.48
C LEU A 855 18.04 27.13 4.73
N LYS A 856 18.75 27.78 5.67
CA LYS A 856 18.70 29.24 5.80
C LYS A 856 19.19 29.95 4.53
N SER A 857 20.25 29.49 3.87
CA SER A 857 20.73 30.07 2.60
C SER A 857 19.70 29.94 1.48
N PHE A 858 19.12 28.76 1.31
CA PHE A 858 18.09 28.41 0.34
C PHE A 858 16.80 29.21 0.58
N VAL A 859 16.32 29.24 1.83
CA VAL A 859 15.18 30.08 2.23
C VAL A 859 15.51 31.57 2.07
N ASN A 860 16.74 32.01 2.33
CA ASN A 860 17.15 33.40 2.10
C ASN A 860 17.18 33.76 0.61
N GLN A 861 17.48 32.79 -0.27
CA GLN A 861 17.50 32.96 -1.72
C GLN A 861 16.09 32.86 -2.34
N MET A 862 15.17 32.13 -1.68
CA MET A 862 13.80 31.97 -2.15
C MET A 862 13.01 33.28 -2.15
N ARG A 863 12.30 33.49 -3.25
CA ARG A 863 11.42 34.64 -3.47
C ARG A 863 10.04 34.15 -3.87
N TYR A 864 9.02 34.71 -3.24
CA TYR A 864 7.63 34.45 -3.58
C TYR A 864 7.06 35.61 -4.40
N PHE A 865 6.32 35.28 -5.44
CA PHE A 865 5.52 36.20 -6.24
C PHE A 865 4.06 36.07 -5.83
N GLN A 866 3.39 37.19 -5.64
CA GLN A 866 2.00 37.26 -5.16
C GLN A 866 1.23 38.41 -5.81
N LYS A 867 -0.10 38.34 -5.74
CA LYS A 867 -1.01 39.34 -6.31
C LYS A 867 -1.68 40.14 -5.19
N GLY A 868 -1.41 41.45 -5.11
CA GLY A 868 -2.00 42.39 -4.14
C GLY A 868 -1.23 42.50 -2.82
N ASP A 869 -1.67 43.47 -2.00
CA ASP A 869 -0.96 43.96 -0.81
C ASP A 869 -0.48 42.84 0.14
N LEU A 870 0.70 43.07 0.71
CA LEU A 870 1.49 42.10 1.49
C LEU A 870 0.86 41.67 2.82
N GLU A 871 -0.10 42.42 3.37
CA GLU A 871 -0.39 42.38 4.82
C GLU A 871 -1.77 41.80 5.21
N ALA A 872 -2.70 41.57 4.27
CA ALA A 872 -4.12 41.38 4.65
C ALA A 872 -4.82 40.05 4.28
N SER A 873 -4.15 39.08 3.64
CA SER A 873 -4.83 37.83 3.24
C SER A 873 -4.03 36.57 3.59
N ILE A 874 -4.64 35.66 4.36
CA ILE A 874 -4.15 34.28 4.53
C ILE A 874 -4.11 33.62 3.15
N ARG A 875 -2.93 33.15 2.74
CA ARG A 875 -2.71 32.49 1.44
C ARG A 875 -2.42 31.01 1.64
N PRO A 876 -3.40 30.12 1.44
CA PRO A 876 -3.25 28.70 1.77
C PRO A 876 -2.35 27.94 0.78
N VAL A 877 -2.18 28.41 -0.46
CA VAL A 877 -1.53 27.61 -1.53
C VAL A 877 -0.18 28.17 -1.96
N THR A 878 0.88 27.38 -1.78
CA THR A 878 2.20 27.56 -2.41
C THR A 878 2.33 26.72 -3.67
N MET A 879 2.69 27.36 -4.78
CA MET A 879 3.12 26.69 -5.99
C MET A 879 4.62 26.88 -6.18
N TRP A 880 5.37 25.78 -6.21
CA TRP A 880 6.80 25.80 -6.49
C TRP A 880 7.05 25.30 -7.90
N VAL A 881 7.74 26.12 -8.69
CA VAL A 881 8.09 25.82 -10.08
C VAL A 881 9.58 25.55 -10.14
N VAL A 882 9.97 24.30 -10.40
CA VAL A 882 11.38 23.91 -10.55
C VAL A 882 11.80 24.17 -12.00
N VAL A 883 12.89 24.91 -12.20
CA VAL A 883 13.41 25.34 -13.50
C VAL A 883 14.88 24.94 -13.60
N GLY A 884 15.32 24.44 -14.76
CA GLY A 884 16.72 24.17 -15.05
C GLY A 884 17.60 25.41 -15.13
N ASP A 885 18.87 25.19 -15.48
CA ASP A 885 19.84 26.27 -15.71
C ASP A 885 19.51 27.05 -16.99
N LEU A 886 18.73 28.13 -16.84
CA LEU A 886 18.39 29.02 -17.96
C LEU A 886 19.57 29.87 -18.43
N ASP A 887 20.65 29.96 -17.64
CA ASP A 887 21.85 30.72 -18.00
C ASP A 887 22.61 30.02 -19.14
N LEU A 888 22.51 28.69 -19.21
CA LEU A 888 23.03 27.85 -20.29
C LEU A 888 22.36 28.11 -21.66
N LEU A 889 21.12 28.62 -21.73
CA LEU A 889 20.45 28.89 -23.03
C LEU A 889 21.21 29.88 -23.94
N VAL A 890 22.07 30.72 -23.35
CA VAL A 890 22.87 31.72 -24.07
C VAL A 890 24.14 31.10 -24.66
N ASP A 891 24.57 29.94 -24.16
CA ASP A 891 25.82 29.29 -24.59
C ASP A 891 25.62 28.49 -25.89
N SER A 892 26.41 28.80 -26.92
CA SER A 892 26.29 28.20 -28.25
C SER A 892 26.81 26.77 -28.35
N SER A 893 27.44 26.24 -27.29
CA SER A 893 28.08 24.91 -27.28
C SER A 893 27.19 23.75 -26.83
N LEU A 894 25.91 23.99 -26.52
CA LEU A 894 24.99 22.96 -26.01
C LEU A 894 24.37 22.12 -27.11
N SER A 895 23.98 20.89 -26.75
CA SER A 895 23.21 20.02 -27.63
C SER A 895 21.83 20.63 -27.93
N ASP A 896 21.30 20.38 -29.14
CA ASP A 896 19.97 20.87 -29.53
C ASP A 896 18.85 20.33 -28.62
N GLU A 897 19.02 19.13 -28.06
CA GLU A 897 18.08 18.51 -27.13
C GLU A 897 18.05 19.23 -25.77
N ASP A 898 19.23 19.53 -25.21
CA ASP A 898 19.33 20.27 -23.94
C ASP A 898 18.75 21.68 -24.10
N ARG A 899 19.02 22.33 -25.24
CA ARG A 899 18.47 23.65 -25.56
C ARG A 899 16.95 23.64 -25.67
N PHE A 900 16.37 22.62 -26.30
CA PHE A 900 14.91 22.47 -26.39
C PHE A 900 14.28 22.25 -25.01
N SER A 901 14.93 21.48 -24.13
CA SER A 901 14.45 21.23 -22.76
C SER A 901 14.42 22.53 -21.93
N LEU A 902 15.49 23.32 -21.96
CA LEU A 902 15.56 24.60 -21.26
C LEU A 902 14.57 25.63 -21.82
N GLN A 903 14.30 25.60 -23.13
CA GLN A 903 13.27 26.45 -23.74
C GLN A 903 11.87 26.09 -23.24
N MET A 904 11.58 24.80 -23.01
CA MET A 904 10.33 24.36 -22.41
C MET A 904 10.20 24.79 -20.94
N ASP A 905 11.30 24.73 -20.19
CA ASP A 905 11.35 25.22 -18.80
C ASP A 905 11.10 26.73 -18.72
N LEU A 906 11.67 27.52 -19.63
CA LEU A 906 11.39 28.95 -19.75
C LEU A 906 9.91 29.20 -20.06
N LYS A 907 9.34 28.44 -21.01
CA LYS A 907 7.91 28.55 -21.36
C LYS A 907 7.02 28.19 -20.17
N LEU A 908 7.42 27.21 -19.36
CA LEU A 908 6.72 26.82 -18.15
C LEU A 908 6.76 27.94 -17.10
N ALA A 909 7.92 28.56 -16.88
CA ALA A 909 8.06 29.70 -15.98
C ALA A 909 7.21 30.90 -16.45
N LEU A 910 7.21 31.19 -17.74
CA LEU A 910 6.38 32.23 -18.35
C LEU A 910 4.89 31.94 -18.13
N ASN A 911 4.44 30.70 -18.36
CA ASN A 911 3.06 30.29 -18.15
C ASN A 911 2.63 30.42 -16.67
N ALA A 912 3.52 30.14 -15.73
CA ALA A 912 3.25 30.33 -14.31
C ALA A 912 3.07 31.82 -13.94
N LEU A 913 3.90 32.70 -14.50
CA LEU A 913 3.78 34.15 -14.28
C LEU A 913 2.55 34.75 -14.97
N THR A 914 2.22 34.32 -16.20
CA THR A 914 1.00 34.77 -16.88
C THR A 914 -0.24 34.29 -16.14
N PHE A 915 -0.22 33.07 -15.58
CA PHE A 915 -1.28 32.58 -14.71
C PHE A 915 -1.48 33.48 -13.49
N LEU A 916 -0.40 33.85 -12.79
CA LEU A 916 -0.47 34.78 -11.64
C LEU A 916 -1.05 36.15 -12.03
N ARG A 917 -0.68 36.67 -13.20
CA ARG A 917 -1.20 37.96 -13.72
C ARG A 917 -2.66 37.87 -14.18
N SER A 918 -3.12 36.67 -14.57
CA SER A 918 -4.47 36.47 -15.12
C SER A 918 -5.58 36.83 -14.12
N GLY A 919 -6.78 37.11 -14.64
CA GLY A 919 -7.97 37.33 -13.82
C GLY A 919 -8.39 36.09 -13.02
N HIS A 920 -8.01 34.89 -13.49
CA HIS A 920 -8.39 33.60 -12.92
C HIS A 920 -7.56 33.19 -11.69
N SER A 921 -6.39 33.82 -11.47
CA SER A 921 -5.62 33.58 -10.25
C SER A 921 -6.31 34.22 -9.04
N THR A 922 -6.66 33.37 -8.08
CA THR A 922 -7.21 33.76 -6.78
C THR A 922 -6.12 34.49 -5.97
N LYS A 923 -6.51 35.47 -5.14
CA LYS A 923 -5.58 36.20 -4.26
C LYS A 923 -4.83 35.30 -3.25
N GLY A 924 -5.23 34.01 -3.14
CA GLY A 924 -4.72 33.03 -2.19
C GLY A 924 -3.52 32.20 -2.66
N ILE A 925 -2.98 32.42 -3.86
CA ILE A 925 -1.86 31.65 -4.42
C ILE A 925 -0.55 32.44 -4.33
N ARG A 926 0.54 31.78 -3.92
CA ARG A 926 1.93 32.28 -3.99
C ARG A 926 2.78 31.37 -4.88
N ILE A 927 3.58 31.95 -5.77
CA ILE A 927 4.45 31.20 -6.70
C ILE A 927 5.92 31.46 -6.37
N SER A 928 6.76 30.44 -6.33
CA SER A 928 8.23 30.58 -6.27
C SER A 928 8.91 29.72 -7.31
N PHE A 929 10.07 30.19 -7.79
CA PHE A 929 10.93 29.43 -8.69
C PHE A 929 12.08 28.79 -7.90
N ILE A 930 12.29 27.50 -8.10
CA ILE A 930 13.41 26.73 -7.54
C ILE A 930 14.35 26.40 -8.69
N TYR A 931 15.61 26.70 -8.51
CA TYR A 931 16.64 26.46 -9.51
C TYR A 931 17.26 25.08 -9.34
N ASN A 932 17.29 24.27 -10.41
CA ASN A 932 17.87 22.94 -10.39
C ASN A 932 18.87 22.78 -11.56
N PRO A 933 20.13 23.23 -11.40
CA PRO A 933 21.11 23.20 -12.48
C PRO A 933 21.62 21.79 -12.75
N SER A 934 21.91 21.47 -14.02
CA SER A 934 22.51 20.19 -14.43
C SER A 934 23.99 20.06 -14.03
N LYS A 935 24.68 21.20 -13.84
CA LYS A 935 26.04 21.29 -13.28
C LYS A 935 26.05 22.34 -12.16
N LEU A 936 26.30 21.92 -10.93
CA LEU A 936 26.54 22.81 -9.79
C LEU A 936 27.94 23.45 -9.92
N THR A 937 28.09 24.42 -10.83
CA THR A 937 29.24 25.34 -10.73
C THR A 937 29.02 26.27 -9.55
N GLU A 938 30.10 26.64 -8.85
CA GLU A 938 30.02 27.63 -7.76
C GLU A 938 29.16 28.80 -8.23
N VAL A 939 28.05 29.03 -7.52
CA VAL A 939 27.09 30.08 -7.82
C VAL A 939 27.86 31.39 -7.85
N LYS A 940 28.25 31.85 -9.04
CA LYS A 940 28.71 33.21 -9.25
C LYS A 940 27.55 34.08 -8.77
N SER A 941 27.84 34.85 -7.73
CA SER A 941 26.93 35.78 -7.09
C SER A 941 26.07 36.51 -8.14
N ALA A 942 24.77 36.22 -8.09
CA ALA A 942 23.67 36.73 -8.94
C ALA A 942 23.57 36.10 -10.35
N SER A 943 22.83 34.98 -10.43
CA SER A 943 22.27 34.47 -11.68
C SER A 943 21.47 35.56 -12.37
N TRP A 944 21.81 35.88 -13.60
CA TRP A 944 21.19 36.98 -14.34
C TRP A 944 19.69 36.73 -14.56
N LEU A 945 19.20 35.50 -14.47
CA LEU A 945 17.77 35.18 -14.45
C LEU A 945 17.05 35.82 -13.26
N THR A 946 17.63 35.82 -12.06
CA THR A 946 17.05 36.56 -10.93
C THR A 946 17.06 38.07 -11.22
N ARG A 947 18.09 38.60 -11.90
CA ARG A 947 18.14 39.99 -12.38
C ARG A 947 17.13 40.29 -13.50
N ALA A 948 16.88 39.35 -14.40
CA ALA A 948 15.93 39.45 -15.51
C ALA A 948 14.49 39.33 -15.01
N LEU A 949 14.22 38.45 -14.04
CA LEU A 949 12.97 38.41 -13.27
C LEU A 949 12.81 39.68 -12.42
N TYR A 950 13.89 40.23 -11.86
CA TYR A 950 13.92 41.54 -11.21
C TYR A 950 13.55 42.67 -12.18
N LEU A 951 14.04 42.63 -13.43
CA LEU A 951 13.73 43.60 -14.50
C LEU A 951 12.30 43.44 -15.04
N VAL A 952 11.77 42.22 -15.09
CA VAL A 952 10.36 41.94 -15.47
C VAL A 952 9.39 42.27 -14.31
N GLY A 953 9.89 42.30 -13.07
CA GLY A 953 9.16 42.69 -11.85
C GLY A 953 9.18 44.19 -11.54
N TYR A 954 10.16 44.96 -12.03
CA TYR A 954 10.20 46.43 -11.90
C TYR A 954 9.56 47.11 -13.11
N PRO A 955 8.77 48.18 -12.93
CA PRO A 955 8.36 49.01 -14.05
C PRO A 955 9.60 49.69 -14.64
N VAL A 956 9.82 49.53 -15.95
CA VAL A 956 10.52 50.56 -16.70
C VAL A 956 9.65 51.80 -16.55
N ASN A 957 10.14 52.80 -15.81
CA ASN A 957 9.56 54.14 -15.80
C ASN A 957 9.65 54.69 -17.23
N THR A 958 8.67 54.37 -18.07
CA THR A 958 8.44 55.13 -19.29
C THR A 958 7.84 56.44 -18.86
N SER A 959 8.69 57.48 -18.82
CA SER A 959 8.26 58.87 -18.73
C SER A 959 7.48 59.24 -19.98
N SER A 960 6.19 58.93 -20.00
CA SER A 960 5.24 59.55 -20.92
C SER A 960 3.83 59.43 -20.33
N SER A 961 3.39 60.58 -19.83
CA SER A 961 2.03 61.04 -19.55
C SER A 961 0.86 60.17 -20.01
N ASN A 962 -0.08 60.00 -19.06
CA ASN A 962 -1.53 59.88 -19.23
C ASN A 962 -2.07 58.64 -19.94
N GLU A 963 -2.23 57.55 -19.19
CA GLU A 963 -3.44 56.71 -19.21
C GLU A 963 -3.41 55.75 -17.99
N ILE A 964 -4.22 56.03 -16.97
CA ILE A 964 -4.37 55.19 -15.78
C ILE A 964 -5.27 54.01 -16.14
N THR A 965 -4.72 53.06 -16.89
CA THR A 965 -5.22 51.68 -16.84
C THR A 965 -4.52 51.01 -15.66
N ARG A 966 -5.29 50.54 -14.67
CA ARG A 966 -4.77 49.82 -13.49
C ARG A 966 -3.98 48.59 -13.96
N ARG A 967 -2.67 48.73 -14.16
CA ARG A 967 -1.76 47.63 -14.45
C ARG A 967 -1.80 46.67 -13.25
N LYS A 968 -2.09 45.39 -13.51
CA LYS A 968 -2.14 44.34 -12.48
C LYS A 968 -0.70 44.00 -12.07
N TYR A 969 -0.31 44.35 -10.85
CA TYR A 969 1.05 44.14 -10.32
C TYR A 969 1.21 42.74 -9.69
N ALA A 970 2.43 42.23 -9.73
CA ALA A 970 2.85 41.05 -8.97
C ALA A 970 3.94 41.51 -7.99
N ASP A 971 3.66 41.44 -6.70
CA ASP A 971 4.58 41.85 -5.66
C ASP A 971 5.53 40.70 -5.29
N GLN A 972 6.75 41.03 -4.89
CA GLN A 972 7.77 40.07 -4.50
C GLN A 972 7.99 40.13 -2.99
N MET A 973 7.93 38.97 -2.31
CA MET A 973 8.20 38.83 -0.89
C MET A 973 9.40 37.91 -0.65
N PRO A 974 10.37 38.27 0.22
CA PRO A 974 11.40 37.35 0.68
C PRO A 974 10.77 36.26 1.56
N ALA A 975 11.19 35.00 1.38
CA ALA A 975 10.70 33.90 2.21
C ALA A 975 11.03 34.07 3.71
N ARG A 976 12.07 34.83 4.04
CA ARG A 976 12.47 35.16 5.43
C ARG A 976 11.36 35.85 6.24
N ASN A 977 10.50 36.64 5.61
CA ASN A 977 9.44 37.37 6.32
C ASN A 977 8.31 36.45 6.83
N LEU A 978 8.26 35.18 6.40
CA LEU A 978 7.31 34.19 6.92
C LEU A 978 7.77 33.58 8.25
N LEU A 979 9.08 33.41 8.44
CA LEU A 979 9.65 32.80 9.66
C LEU A 979 9.58 33.71 10.88
N TYR A 980 9.44 35.03 10.71
CA TYR A 980 9.30 35.99 11.81
C TYR A 980 7.84 36.32 12.14
N ALA A 981 6.89 35.87 11.31
CA ALA A 981 5.46 36.08 11.51
C ALA A 981 4.74 34.88 12.14
N TRP A 982 5.49 33.81 12.44
CA TRP A 982 5.00 32.56 13.04
C TRP A 982 5.61 32.38 14.43
#